data_AF-A0A958VA32-F1
#
_entry.id   AF-A0A958VA32-F1
#
_cell.length_a   1.000
_cell.length_b   1.000
_cell.length_c   1.000
_cell.angle_alpha   90.00
_cell.angle_beta   90.00
_cell.angle_gamma   90.00
#
_symmetry.space_group_name_H-M   'P 1'
#
loop_
_entity.id
_entity.type
_entity.pdbx_description
1 polymer ?
#
loop_
_entity_poly.entity_id
_entity_poly.type
_entity_poly.pdbx_seq_one_letter_code
_entity_poly.pdbx_strand_id
1 'polypeptide(L)'
;PLCDLNQKSGLYPISSDLETEPEKIILEIDADLKKVIRKHNLIKKETGLNTLYLSLGTIDLAMDEFGTMPLYLVPVEITILGKEKIELVLDWENKVMNPLLIKVAREKLNIEINPENKSSDDAFLGIFNYKKYILLDEIGAMHEDELSNPIRQLFDFNPDLEVDSSHSKTLEELLIDQADASQRKVIQESLTNQSYCIQGPPGTGKSQSITNIIAANLFLGKKILFVSEKKAAIDVVYEKLKSKNLHHHIAKVTDSGADKKNFVKSLEKQWTELKKKGDFSLTLQEIDASYSRVQLFLDHLFRFRNELGGNLQEALKNYQKIDIQSPIKSFPNLKEWFEFQNVWQQVLKDIQSGEIQKEELFAVLNLNTNLWKSQDFELKWDSHLKILKSGFEKWNALAEISDEFDQLSKICIQARLITGLRFKEKIEILNNEKTEKKYKRISVKYLSTKAKWEVLQLDLKHWIKIPSLQTIDFLETYLNKNSLLSTKGRKAKNLLIEHAGTDAIKDLDQLFQATKDHFELEKELISLRSQLKTDFQIQDPEREIDELNLILAKSEYQKELFDQILGLSADKIHQLDELNPVLDQIQHSQRVLFRTNYSNLKDLQKAIAMLPEIKFYCLRQKDFYADQNPFSTEIIQFLKDFSGDWKQVDQLVHQLNFQKIIDSSIILKETTPKSLLKDIEELIKRRNQNNKTNSKRLKEKLGERFQELENLLITPAGRLNNKEKELKKIVRSGKRILTHEFSKTKRFKSIRELCESDSKHWIFNMKNVWMMNPLSVSEILPFEKEQFDLLIIDEASQIPEEDIIPALYRAKQVIIVGDKMQMPPSNFFSGNEVGPSILDTANYRLDNHMLRWHYRSKNPQLIQFSNHAFYDSQLEVSPTMQIGQNALEYHFVSDSNYHEGINPKEAESIRQYLEKNLANWESKIIGVAAFSLAQQKQLEKSLLKSDKIASLIEDESLFVRNLENLQGDECDVLLISIGYGPDEKGNVSMNMGSLSKNGGHNRLNVLITRAREEVHVFSSIPNEAFKLSENEGLNYLKEYLEFVQNPEIQEKTNPSYSLTADGKKVTIPISVNDPEILISRVSILEALGFSVEIADVKNEFLKG
;
A
#
# COMPACT_ATOMS: atom_id res chain seq x y z
N PRO A 1 -25.54 2.04 -39.60
CA PRO A 1 -26.12 2.65 -38.37
C PRO A 1 -25.56 4.04 -38.00
N LEU A 2 -24.24 4.25 -37.95
CA LEU A 2 -23.61 5.49 -37.45
C LEU A 2 -23.82 6.76 -38.32
N CYS A 3 -24.32 6.62 -39.55
CA CYS A 3 -24.59 7.73 -40.49
C CYS A 3 -25.80 7.47 -41.40
N ASP A 4 -26.63 6.47 -41.07
CA ASP A 4 -27.82 6.17 -41.88
C ASP A 4 -28.92 7.19 -41.56
N LEU A 5 -29.18 8.11 -42.51
CA LEU A 5 -30.21 9.15 -42.39
C LEU A 5 -31.63 8.56 -42.27
N ASN A 6 -31.83 7.27 -42.58
CA ASN A 6 -33.13 6.59 -42.44
C ASN A 6 -33.47 6.23 -40.99
N GLN A 7 -32.48 6.17 -40.08
CA GLN A 7 -32.71 6.11 -38.63
C GLN A 7 -32.80 7.54 -38.07
N LYS A 8 -33.96 8.20 -38.24
CA LYS A 8 -34.24 9.61 -37.83
C LYS A 8 -33.96 9.98 -36.36
N SER A 9 -33.51 9.06 -35.51
CA SER A 9 -33.18 9.33 -34.12
C SER A 9 -31.85 10.10 -33.99
N GLY A 10 -31.92 11.43 -33.85
CA GLY A 10 -30.76 12.26 -33.46
C GLY A 10 -30.27 13.28 -34.50
N LEU A 11 -31.04 13.53 -35.55
CA LEU A 11 -30.80 14.58 -36.54
C LEU A 11 -31.88 15.65 -36.45
N TYR A 12 -31.47 16.92 -36.55
CA TYR A 12 -32.36 18.07 -36.52
C TYR A 12 -32.24 18.83 -37.85
N PRO A 13 -33.32 18.97 -38.63
CA PRO A 13 -33.27 19.65 -39.93
C PRO A 13 -33.01 21.15 -39.76
N ILE A 14 -32.16 21.71 -40.63
CA ILE A 14 -31.90 23.15 -40.71
C ILE A 14 -32.52 23.69 -42.00
N SER A 15 -33.47 24.62 -41.86
CA SER A 15 -34.22 25.22 -42.98
C SER A 15 -33.60 26.50 -43.54
N SER A 16 -32.37 26.85 -43.17
CA SER A 16 -31.71 28.09 -43.60
C SER A 16 -31.03 27.94 -44.96
N ASP A 17 -31.06 29.00 -45.76
CA ASP A 17 -30.23 29.12 -46.96
C ASP A 17 -28.74 29.22 -46.55
N LEU A 18 -27.99 28.15 -46.81
CA LEU A 18 -26.59 27.99 -46.38
C LEU A 18 -25.58 28.37 -47.47
N GLU A 19 -26.04 28.91 -48.62
CA GLU A 19 -25.17 29.32 -49.74
C GLU A 19 -24.14 30.39 -49.34
N THR A 20 -24.42 31.16 -48.28
CA THR A 20 -23.55 32.26 -47.82
C THR A 20 -22.52 31.90 -46.75
N GLU A 21 -22.40 30.61 -46.40
CA GLU A 21 -21.53 30.11 -45.32
C GLU A 21 -21.62 30.97 -44.04
N PRO A 22 -22.81 31.11 -43.44
CA PRO A 22 -23.01 32.03 -42.31
C PRO A 22 -22.13 31.64 -41.12
N GLU A 23 -21.47 32.62 -40.47
CA GLU A 23 -20.67 32.35 -39.26
C GLU A 23 -21.55 31.85 -38.10
N LYS A 24 -22.83 32.26 -38.09
CA LYS A 24 -23.77 32.02 -36.99
C LYS A 24 -25.17 31.71 -37.49
N ILE A 25 -25.85 30.76 -36.84
CA ILE A 25 -27.27 30.44 -37.06
C ILE A 25 -28.00 30.54 -35.72
N ILE A 26 -29.10 31.28 -35.67
CA ILE A 26 -29.93 31.39 -34.46
C ILE A 26 -31.15 30.48 -34.63
N LEU A 27 -31.38 29.60 -33.67
CA LEU A 27 -32.51 28.68 -33.66
C LEU A 27 -33.35 28.83 -32.39
N GLU A 28 -34.66 28.62 -32.52
CA GLU A 28 -35.55 28.46 -31.38
C GLU A 28 -35.47 27.03 -30.84
N ILE A 29 -35.52 26.88 -29.52
CA ILE A 29 -35.27 25.60 -28.86
C ILE A 29 -36.58 24.79 -28.78
N ASP A 30 -36.72 23.79 -29.64
CA ASP A 30 -37.79 22.79 -29.55
C ASP A 30 -37.37 21.49 -28.83
N ALA A 31 -38.29 20.53 -28.75
CA ALA A 31 -38.09 19.27 -28.02
C ALA A 31 -37.05 18.34 -28.66
N ASP A 32 -36.91 18.35 -29.98
CA ASP A 32 -36.00 17.44 -30.69
C ASP A 32 -34.59 18.03 -30.74
N LEU A 33 -34.47 19.34 -30.95
CA LEU A 33 -33.22 20.07 -30.78
C LEU A 33 -32.67 19.93 -29.35
N LYS A 34 -33.52 20.00 -28.32
CA LYS A 34 -33.12 19.72 -26.92
C LYS A 34 -32.50 18.34 -26.74
N LYS A 35 -32.99 17.31 -27.43
CA LYS A 35 -32.44 15.94 -27.32
C LYS A 35 -31.04 15.87 -27.91
N VAL A 36 -30.84 16.43 -29.11
CA VAL A 36 -29.53 16.47 -29.79
C VAL A 36 -28.52 17.23 -28.93
N ILE A 37 -28.90 18.41 -28.42
CA ILE A 37 -28.02 19.24 -27.59
C ILE A 37 -27.67 18.56 -26.27
N ARG A 38 -28.65 17.95 -25.59
CA ARG A 38 -28.39 17.23 -24.34
C ARG A 38 -27.41 16.07 -24.55
N LYS A 39 -27.60 15.28 -25.61
CA LYS A 39 -26.70 14.16 -25.92
C LYS A 39 -25.30 14.66 -26.27
N HIS A 40 -25.19 15.71 -27.09
CA HIS A 40 -23.90 16.33 -27.41
C HIS A 40 -23.18 16.87 -26.15
N ASN A 41 -23.89 17.65 -25.33
CA ASN A 41 -23.30 18.25 -24.13
C ASN A 41 -22.83 17.19 -23.12
N LEU A 42 -23.53 16.06 -23.01
CA LEU A 42 -23.09 14.93 -22.20
C LEU A 42 -21.76 14.37 -22.71
N ILE A 43 -21.68 14.03 -24.00
CA ILE A 43 -20.46 13.50 -24.64
C ILE A 43 -19.29 14.51 -24.51
N LYS A 44 -19.54 15.80 -24.78
CA LYS A 44 -18.52 16.86 -24.70
C LYS A 44 -18.05 17.07 -23.26
N LYS A 45 -18.92 16.93 -22.27
CA LYS A 45 -18.57 17.02 -20.85
C LYS A 45 -17.68 15.85 -20.42
N GLU A 46 -18.01 14.62 -20.83
CA GLU A 46 -17.30 13.42 -20.42
C GLU A 46 -15.97 13.23 -21.14
N THR A 47 -15.99 13.29 -22.48
CA THR A 47 -14.83 12.95 -23.34
C THR A 47 -14.03 14.16 -23.79
N GLY A 48 -14.63 15.36 -23.71
CA GLY A 48 -14.07 16.59 -24.28
C GLY A 48 -14.26 16.74 -25.79
N LEU A 49 -14.80 15.75 -26.49
CA LEU A 49 -14.92 15.74 -27.95
C LEU A 49 -16.09 16.59 -28.44
N ASN A 50 -15.84 17.44 -29.44
CA ASN A 50 -16.92 17.98 -30.24
C ASN A 50 -17.43 16.94 -31.23
N THR A 51 -18.66 16.47 -31.02
CA THR A 51 -19.36 15.52 -31.89
C THR A 51 -20.52 16.16 -32.65
N LEU A 52 -20.77 17.46 -32.45
CA LEU A 52 -21.87 18.16 -33.11
C LEU A 52 -21.40 18.75 -34.43
N TYR A 53 -22.07 18.35 -35.52
CA TYR A 53 -21.78 18.86 -36.85
C TYR A 53 -23.06 19.28 -37.56
N LEU A 54 -22.93 20.33 -38.36
CA LEU A 54 -23.85 20.63 -39.44
C LEU A 54 -23.44 19.80 -40.65
N SER A 55 -24.28 18.85 -41.02
CA SER A 55 -24.14 18.14 -42.29
C SER A 55 -24.69 18.98 -43.43
N LEU A 56 -23.98 19.00 -44.57
CA LEU A 56 -24.37 19.76 -45.76
C LEU A 56 -24.44 18.83 -46.96
N GLY A 57 -25.61 18.80 -47.58
CA GLY A 57 -25.88 17.98 -48.74
C GLY A 57 -25.84 16.49 -48.44
N THR A 58 -26.50 15.71 -49.29
CA THR A 58 -26.55 14.25 -49.13
C THR A 58 -26.22 13.55 -50.44
N ILE A 59 -25.70 12.33 -50.35
CA ILE A 59 -25.51 11.42 -51.47
C ILE A 59 -26.26 10.14 -51.16
N ASP A 60 -27.05 9.69 -52.13
CA ASP A 60 -27.73 8.41 -52.07
C ASP A 60 -26.82 7.33 -52.70
N LEU A 61 -26.36 6.41 -51.87
CA LEU A 61 -25.59 5.26 -52.33
C LEU A 61 -26.63 4.19 -52.71
N ALA A 62 -26.97 4.10 -54.00
CA ALA A 62 -28.07 3.31 -54.58
C ALA A 62 -28.01 1.78 -54.31
N MET A 63 -28.08 1.37 -53.05
CA MET A 63 -28.05 0.01 -52.51
C MET A 63 -28.81 0.01 -51.16
N ASP A 64 -29.72 -0.95 -50.96
CA ASP A 64 -30.58 -1.06 -49.75
C ASP A 64 -29.80 -1.15 -48.41
N GLU A 65 -28.49 -1.42 -48.44
CA GLU A 65 -27.66 -1.59 -47.23
C GLU A 65 -27.06 -0.30 -46.65
N PHE A 66 -26.85 0.76 -47.44
CA PHE A 66 -26.12 1.96 -46.99
C PHE A 66 -26.96 3.23 -46.91
N GLY A 67 -28.04 3.32 -47.70
CA GLY A 67 -28.98 4.45 -47.69
C GLY A 67 -28.34 5.80 -48.05
N THR A 68 -29.00 6.87 -47.63
CA THR A 68 -28.56 8.24 -47.89
C THR A 68 -27.57 8.70 -46.81
N MET A 69 -26.44 9.28 -47.23
CA MET A 69 -25.36 9.73 -46.35
C MET A 69 -25.05 11.22 -46.53
N PRO A 70 -24.60 11.93 -45.48
CA PRO A 70 -24.20 13.34 -45.59
C PRO A 70 -22.88 13.50 -46.35
N LEU A 71 -22.77 14.54 -47.16
CA LEU A 71 -21.60 14.80 -48.01
C LEU A 71 -20.49 15.55 -47.26
N TYR A 72 -20.82 16.67 -46.61
CA TYR A 72 -19.88 17.45 -45.79
C TYR A 72 -20.33 17.51 -44.34
N LEU A 73 -19.36 17.68 -43.44
CA LEU A 73 -19.57 17.91 -42.01
C LEU A 73 -18.81 19.20 -41.61
N VAL A 74 -19.54 20.14 -41.01
CA VAL A 74 -18.99 21.39 -40.45
C VAL A 74 -19.13 21.34 -38.93
N PRO A 75 -18.04 21.43 -38.15
CA PRO A 75 -18.14 21.46 -36.69
C PRO A 75 -18.99 22.64 -36.21
N VAL A 76 -19.78 22.40 -35.16
CA VAL A 76 -20.68 23.41 -34.57
C VAL A 76 -20.36 23.59 -33.10
N GLU A 77 -20.32 24.84 -32.64
CA GLU A 77 -20.40 25.18 -31.21
C GLU A 77 -21.75 25.82 -30.88
N ILE A 78 -22.25 25.59 -29.67
CA ILE A 78 -23.53 26.15 -29.22
C ILE A 78 -23.29 27.19 -28.14
N THR A 79 -23.88 28.38 -28.32
CA THR A 79 -24.01 29.41 -27.29
C THR A 79 -25.48 29.60 -26.95
N ILE A 80 -25.82 29.60 -25.66
CA ILE A 80 -27.22 29.75 -25.21
C ILE A 80 -27.57 31.24 -25.17
N LEU A 81 -28.64 31.65 -25.87
CA LEU A 81 -29.16 33.01 -25.89
C LEU A 81 -30.50 33.07 -25.14
N GLY A 82 -30.44 33.18 -23.81
CA GLY A 82 -31.63 33.20 -22.95
C GLY A 82 -32.30 31.82 -22.80
N LYS A 83 -33.60 31.77 -22.47
CA LYS A 83 -34.30 30.51 -22.16
C LYS A 83 -34.80 29.73 -23.38
N GLU A 84 -34.96 30.39 -24.53
CA GLU A 84 -35.70 29.84 -25.68
C GLU A 84 -34.92 29.86 -26.99
N LYS A 85 -33.71 30.44 -27.03
CA LYS A 85 -32.90 30.54 -28.25
C LYS A 85 -31.48 30.05 -28.03
N ILE A 86 -30.90 29.51 -29.10
CA ILE A 86 -29.48 29.18 -29.17
C ILE A 86 -28.86 29.82 -30.40
N GLU A 87 -27.56 30.09 -30.31
CA GLU A 87 -26.69 30.47 -31.40
C GLU A 87 -25.76 29.28 -31.70
N LEU A 88 -25.82 28.79 -32.94
CA LEU A 88 -24.85 27.87 -33.50
C LEU A 88 -23.73 28.68 -34.12
N VAL A 89 -22.49 28.47 -33.68
CA VAL A 89 -21.28 29.05 -34.26
C VAL A 89 -20.65 27.99 -35.16
N LEU A 90 -20.52 28.30 -36.45
CA LEU A 90 -20.07 27.35 -37.47
C LEU A 90 -18.58 27.50 -37.75
N ASP A 91 -17.85 26.39 -37.68
CA ASP A 91 -16.41 26.35 -37.95
C ASP A 91 -16.13 25.92 -39.39
N TRP A 92 -16.36 26.85 -40.33
CA TRP A 92 -16.11 26.64 -41.76
C TRP A 92 -14.63 26.36 -42.09
N GLU A 93 -13.68 26.79 -41.23
CA GLU A 93 -12.25 26.50 -41.43
C GLU A 93 -11.95 24.99 -41.29
N ASN A 94 -12.76 24.26 -40.53
CA ASN A 94 -12.60 22.82 -40.28
C ASN A 94 -13.71 21.98 -40.94
N LYS A 95 -14.34 22.49 -42.02
CA LYS A 95 -15.25 21.74 -42.88
C LYS A 95 -14.52 20.54 -43.50
N VAL A 96 -15.08 19.34 -43.33
CA VAL A 96 -14.53 18.11 -43.89
C VAL A 96 -15.56 17.41 -44.78
N MET A 97 -15.10 16.80 -45.87
CA MET A 97 -15.93 15.84 -46.60
C MET A 97 -16.08 14.59 -45.72
N ASN A 98 -17.28 14.03 -45.64
CA ASN A 98 -17.59 12.92 -44.75
C ASN A 98 -16.62 11.74 -44.98
N PRO A 99 -15.69 11.46 -44.05
CA PRO A 99 -14.66 10.45 -44.27
C PRO A 99 -15.22 9.03 -44.45
N LEU A 100 -16.35 8.75 -43.79
CA LEU A 100 -17.03 7.46 -43.92
C LEU A 100 -17.59 7.26 -45.33
N LEU A 101 -18.19 8.31 -45.91
CA LEU A 101 -18.69 8.30 -47.28
C LEU A 101 -17.56 8.00 -48.27
N ILE A 102 -16.41 8.65 -48.11
CA ILE A 102 -15.23 8.45 -48.97
C ILE A 102 -14.77 6.99 -48.92
N LYS A 103 -14.68 6.35 -47.73
CA LYS A 103 -14.28 4.94 -47.63
C LYS A 103 -15.30 4.01 -48.27
N VAL A 104 -16.57 4.16 -47.93
CA VAL A 104 -17.63 3.28 -48.44
C VAL A 104 -17.63 3.32 -49.97
N ALA A 105 -17.56 4.54 -50.53
CA ALA A 105 -17.45 4.72 -51.96
C ALA A 105 -16.19 4.05 -52.54
N ARG A 106 -15.02 4.26 -51.94
CA ARG A 106 -13.75 3.74 -52.46
C ARG A 106 -13.59 2.22 -52.31
N GLU A 107 -13.90 1.67 -51.13
CA GLU A 107 -13.57 0.28 -50.78
C GLU A 107 -14.72 -0.71 -51.02
N LYS A 108 -15.96 -0.28 -50.77
CA LYS A 108 -17.13 -1.16 -50.94
C LYS A 108 -17.73 -1.03 -52.33
N LEU A 109 -17.73 0.17 -52.88
CA LEU A 109 -18.40 0.46 -54.16
C LEU A 109 -17.41 0.66 -55.32
N ASN A 110 -16.14 0.93 -55.03
CA ASN A 110 -15.12 1.29 -56.01
C ASN A 110 -15.54 2.47 -56.91
N ILE A 111 -16.18 3.49 -56.31
CA ILE A 111 -16.67 4.71 -56.95
C ILE A 111 -15.93 5.91 -56.34
N GLU A 112 -15.54 6.88 -57.17
CA GLU A 112 -15.11 8.20 -56.69
C GLU A 112 -16.32 9.10 -56.41
N ILE A 113 -16.34 9.69 -55.21
CA ILE A 113 -17.36 10.69 -54.84
C ILE A 113 -17.08 11.98 -55.63
N ASN A 114 -17.98 12.34 -56.54
CA ASN A 114 -18.03 13.68 -57.10
C ASN A 114 -19.04 14.53 -56.30
N PRO A 115 -18.61 15.62 -55.63
CA PRO A 115 -19.49 16.51 -54.88
C PRO A 115 -20.62 17.14 -55.71
N GLU A 116 -20.47 17.23 -57.03
CA GLU A 116 -21.48 17.78 -57.93
C GLU A 116 -22.72 16.86 -58.09
N ASN A 117 -22.59 15.57 -57.76
CA ASN A 117 -23.67 14.57 -57.87
C ASN A 117 -24.48 14.41 -56.58
N LYS A 118 -24.61 15.47 -55.77
CA LYS A 118 -25.42 15.45 -54.54
C LYS A 118 -26.89 15.15 -54.84
N SER A 119 -27.51 14.31 -54.02
CA SER A 119 -28.92 13.90 -54.13
C SER A 119 -29.90 14.93 -53.54
N SER A 120 -29.47 15.66 -52.50
CA SER A 120 -30.25 16.75 -51.90
C SER A 120 -29.30 17.80 -51.30
N ASP A 121 -29.79 19.03 -51.21
CA ASP A 121 -29.16 20.17 -50.52
C ASP A 121 -29.55 20.28 -49.04
N ASP A 122 -30.31 19.30 -48.53
CA ASP A 122 -30.72 19.29 -47.13
C ASP A 122 -29.52 19.38 -46.18
N ALA A 123 -29.73 20.15 -45.11
CA ALA A 123 -28.77 20.30 -44.03
C ALA A 123 -29.37 19.81 -42.72
N PHE A 124 -28.59 19.03 -41.98
CA PHE A 124 -29.00 18.49 -40.69
C PHE A 124 -27.95 18.77 -39.64
N LEU A 125 -28.39 19.28 -38.50
CA LEU A 125 -27.59 19.31 -37.28
C LEU A 125 -27.65 17.93 -36.62
N GLY A 126 -26.50 17.32 -36.38
CA GLY A 126 -26.43 15.95 -35.90
C GLY A 126 -25.19 15.65 -35.08
N ILE A 127 -25.22 14.50 -34.42
CA ILE A 127 -24.07 13.95 -33.70
C ILE A 127 -23.37 12.94 -34.60
N PHE A 128 -22.13 13.24 -34.98
CA PHE A 128 -21.32 12.39 -35.86
C PHE A 128 -20.00 12.01 -35.18
N ASN A 129 -19.60 10.74 -35.30
CA ASN A 129 -18.35 10.21 -34.75
C ASN A 129 -17.47 9.60 -35.85
N TYR A 130 -17.01 10.41 -36.80
CA TYR A 130 -16.10 9.93 -37.85
C TYR A 130 -14.67 9.66 -37.32
N LYS A 131 -14.33 10.14 -36.12
CA LYS A 131 -12.99 9.93 -35.53
C LYS A 131 -12.74 8.44 -35.23
N LYS A 132 -13.76 7.70 -34.76
CA LYS A 132 -13.68 6.24 -34.59
C LYS A 132 -13.35 5.50 -35.89
N TYR A 133 -13.71 6.07 -37.03
CA TYR A 133 -13.39 5.49 -38.32
C TYR A 133 -11.90 5.65 -38.68
N ILE A 134 -11.26 6.80 -38.39
CA ILE A 134 -9.82 7.01 -38.65
C ILE A 134 -9.00 6.00 -37.84
N LEU A 135 -9.41 5.77 -36.59
CA LEU A 135 -8.85 4.75 -35.72
C LEU A 135 -8.94 3.35 -36.33
N LEU A 136 -10.10 2.95 -36.85
CA LEU A 136 -10.29 1.64 -37.48
C LEU A 136 -9.46 1.49 -38.77
N ASP A 137 -9.23 2.58 -39.50
CA ASP A 137 -8.36 2.60 -40.67
C ASP A 137 -6.89 2.34 -40.30
N GLU A 138 -6.41 2.98 -39.24
CA GLU A 138 -5.07 2.74 -38.70
C GLU A 138 -4.89 1.28 -38.25
N ILE A 139 -5.89 0.69 -37.61
CA ILE A 139 -5.86 -0.73 -37.23
C ILE A 139 -5.78 -1.62 -38.47
N GLY A 140 -6.58 -1.34 -39.51
CA GLY A 140 -6.55 -2.09 -40.76
C GLY A 140 -5.24 -1.96 -41.55
N ALA A 141 -4.48 -0.89 -41.31
CA ALA A 141 -3.18 -0.65 -41.93
C ALA A 141 -2.00 -1.33 -41.20
N MET A 142 -2.22 -1.94 -40.02
CA MET A 142 -1.16 -2.62 -39.27
C MET A 142 -0.80 -3.97 -39.91
N HIS A 143 0.50 -4.25 -39.99
CA HIS A 143 1.03 -5.55 -40.39
C HIS A 143 1.62 -6.30 -39.18
N GLU A 144 1.41 -7.61 -39.10
CA GLU A 144 1.84 -8.46 -37.97
C GLU A 144 3.34 -8.36 -37.68
N ASP A 145 4.18 -8.29 -38.73
CA ASP A 145 5.64 -8.16 -38.60
C ASP A 145 6.07 -6.82 -37.99
N GLU A 146 5.21 -5.80 -38.06
CA GLU A 146 5.49 -4.43 -37.64
C GLU A 146 4.85 -4.05 -36.30
N LEU A 147 4.24 -4.99 -35.57
CA LEU A 147 3.62 -4.69 -34.27
C LEU A 147 4.63 -4.19 -33.23
N SER A 148 4.20 -3.24 -32.39
CA SER A 148 4.98 -2.73 -31.25
C SER A 148 5.00 -3.73 -30.10
N ASN A 149 6.00 -3.61 -29.21
CA ASN A 149 6.15 -4.51 -28.06
C ASN A 149 4.88 -4.57 -27.16
N PRO A 150 4.20 -3.45 -26.83
CA PRO A 150 2.94 -3.52 -26.06
C PRO A 150 1.84 -4.35 -26.72
N ILE A 151 1.68 -4.24 -28.05
CA ILE A 151 0.68 -5.05 -28.77
C ILE A 151 1.07 -6.53 -28.70
N ARG A 152 2.37 -6.83 -28.89
CA ARG A 152 2.88 -8.20 -28.82
C ARG A 152 2.64 -8.85 -27.46
N GLN A 153 2.88 -8.11 -26.38
CA GLN A 153 2.69 -8.57 -25.00
C GLN A 153 1.22 -8.81 -24.65
N LEU A 154 0.31 -7.93 -25.08
CA LEU A 154 -1.11 -8.03 -24.76
C LEU A 154 -1.86 -9.07 -25.61
N PHE A 155 -1.45 -9.27 -26.86
CA PHE A 155 -2.18 -10.10 -27.83
C PHE A 155 -1.42 -11.35 -28.31
N ASP A 156 -0.44 -11.83 -27.52
CA ASP A 156 0.20 -13.15 -27.67
C ASP A 156 1.09 -13.34 -28.93
N PHE A 157 1.75 -12.27 -29.38
CA PHE A 157 2.73 -12.34 -30.48
C PHE A 157 4.16 -12.44 -29.92
N ASN A 158 4.54 -13.61 -29.39
CA ASN A 158 5.90 -14.02 -28.97
C ASN A 158 6.82 -12.86 -28.50
N PRO A 159 6.78 -12.48 -27.20
CA PRO A 159 7.43 -11.26 -26.72
C PRO A 159 8.96 -11.40 -26.60
N ASP A 160 9.72 -10.54 -27.28
CA ASP A 160 11.14 -10.36 -27.03
C ASP A 160 11.31 -9.49 -25.76
N LEU A 161 11.63 -10.14 -24.63
CA LEU A 161 11.87 -9.46 -23.36
C LEU A 161 13.35 -9.10 -23.20
N GLU A 162 13.77 -7.96 -23.75
CA GLU A 162 15.03 -7.34 -23.35
C GLU A 162 14.81 -6.48 -22.10
N VAL A 163 15.22 -7.00 -20.93
CA VAL A 163 15.18 -6.28 -19.65
C VAL A 163 16.44 -5.44 -19.51
N ASP A 164 16.32 -4.13 -19.76
CA ASP A 164 17.39 -3.18 -19.44
C ASP A 164 17.31 -2.78 -17.96
N SER A 165 18.29 -3.22 -17.17
CA SER A 165 18.25 -3.16 -15.70
C SER A 165 19.17 -2.09 -15.09
N SER A 166 19.68 -1.13 -15.87
CA SER A 166 20.64 -0.14 -15.35
C SER A 166 20.07 1.27 -15.27
N HIS A 167 19.53 1.64 -14.11
CA HIS A 167 19.32 3.05 -13.75
C HIS A 167 20.17 3.39 -12.52
N SER A 168 21.07 4.37 -12.66
CA SER A 168 22.04 4.76 -11.63
C SER A 168 21.50 5.72 -10.57
N LYS A 169 20.23 6.14 -10.67
CA LYS A 169 19.62 7.15 -9.78
C LYS A 169 18.71 6.52 -8.75
N THR A 170 18.79 6.98 -7.51
CA THR A 170 17.86 6.60 -6.44
C THR A 170 16.47 7.18 -6.71
N LEU A 171 15.43 6.45 -6.33
CA LEU A 171 14.03 6.83 -6.56
C LEU A 171 13.70 8.20 -5.94
N GLU A 172 14.32 8.53 -4.81
CA GLU A 172 14.25 9.80 -4.09
C GLU A 172 14.62 11.02 -4.95
N GLU A 173 15.53 10.85 -5.91
CA GLU A 173 15.92 11.93 -6.82
C GLU A 173 14.88 12.21 -7.91
N LEU A 174 13.91 11.31 -8.09
CA LEU A 174 12.95 11.32 -9.20
C LEU A 174 11.55 11.75 -8.76
N LEU A 175 11.22 11.62 -7.48
CA LEU A 175 9.89 11.96 -6.95
C LEU A 175 9.67 13.48 -6.92
N ILE A 176 8.49 13.90 -7.36
CA ILE A 176 8.02 15.30 -7.30
C ILE A 176 6.84 15.48 -6.34
N ASP A 177 6.31 14.36 -5.83
CA ASP A 177 5.32 14.31 -4.78
C ASP A 177 5.56 13.12 -3.84
N GLN A 178 4.80 13.06 -2.74
CA GLN A 178 4.85 11.94 -1.82
C GLN A 178 4.42 10.64 -2.52
N ALA A 179 4.91 9.50 -2.03
CA ALA A 179 4.50 8.18 -2.49
C ALA A 179 4.67 7.17 -1.35
N ASP A 180 3.64 6.35 -1.10
CA ASP A 180 3.75 5.20 -0.20
C ASP A 180 4.49 4.03 -0.86
N ALA A 181 4.77 2.96 -0.10
CA ALA A 181 5.53 1.81 -0.60
C ALA A 181 4.92 1.16 -1.86
N SER A 182 3.58 1.01 -1.93
CA SER A 182 2.91 0.43 -3.09
C SER A 182 3.03 1.34 -4.32
N GLN A 183 2.93 2.65 -4.12
CA GLN A 183 3.14 3.65 -5.18
C GLN A 183 4.62 3.71 -5.62
N ARG A 184 5.57 3.63 -4.69
CA ARG A 184 7.01 3.66 -4.96
C ARG A 184 7.45 2.47 -5.81
N LYS A 185 6.92 1.28 -5.52
CA LYS A 185 7.15 0.07 -6.33
C LYS A 185 6.78 0.29 -7.79
N VAL A 186 5.55 0.75 -8.05
CA VAL A 186 5.10 0.99 -9.44
C VAL A 186 5.83 2.16 -10.10
N ILE A 187 6.29 3.17 -9.37
CA ILE A 187 7.11 4.25 -9.94
C ILE A 187 8.48 3.70 -10.35
N GLN A 188 9.11 2.86 -9.54
CA GLN A 188 10.40 2.26 -9.85
C GLN A 188 10.32 1.31 -11.06
N GLU A 189 9.26 0.51 -11.13
CA GLU A 189 9.02 -0.41 -12.25
C GLU A 189 8.79 0.32 -13.57
N SER A 190 8.18 1.51 -13.53
CA SER A 190 8.01 2.37 -14.72
C SER A 190 9.31 2.79 -15.40
N LEU A 191 10.43 2.73 -14.68
CA LEU A 191 11.74 3.08 -15.21
C LEU A 191 12.31 1.96 -16.08
N THR A 192 11.86 0.72 -15.87
CA THR A 192 12.20 -0.43 -16.72
C THR A 192 11.50 -0.32 -18.09
N ASN A 193 11.75 -1.28 -18.99
CA ASN A 193 11.02 -1.41 -20.27
C ASN A 193 9.84 -2.42 -20.17
N GLN A 194 9.48 -2.88 -18.98
CA GLN A 194 8.38 -3.84 -18.79
C GLN A 194 7.03 -3.13 -18.74
N SER A 195 6.04 -3.68 -19.44
CA SER A 195 4.66 -3.23 -19.36
C SER A 195 3.95 -3.93 -18.21
N TYR A 196 3.11 -3.19 -17.48
CA TYR A 196 2.39 -3.72 -16.32
C TYR A 196 1.08 -2.97 -16.07
N CYS A 197 0.24 -3.54 -15.21
CA CYS A 197 -1.02 -2.97 -14.76
C CYS A 197 -0.90 -2.40 -13.35
N ILE A 198 -1.57 -1.27 -13.12
CA ILE A 198 -1.79 -0.70 -11.80
C ILE A 198 -3.28 -0.77 -11.50
N GLN A 199 -3.65 -1.68 -10.60
CA GLN A 199 -4.98 -1.74 -10.02
C GLN A 199 -5.07 -0.66 -8.94
N GLY A 200 -5.79 0.41 -9.22
CA GLY A 200 -5.96 1.53 -8.30
C GLY A 200 -7.41 1.65 -7.84
N PRO A 201 -7.76 1.14 -6.65
CA PRO A 201 -9.09 1.35 -6.08
C PRO A 201 -9.44 2.84 -5.85
N PRO A 202 -10.69 3.19 -5.50
CA PRO A 202 -11.06 4.57 -5.20
C PRO A 202 -10.26 5.11 -4.02
N GLY A 203 -9.78 6.35 -4.12
CA GLY A 203 -9.05 7.00 -3.03
C GLY A 203 -7.61 6.55 -2.79
N THR A 204 -7.01 5.71 -3.66
CA THR A 204 -5.65 5.18 -3.45
C THR A 204 -4.50 6.00 -4.02
N GLY A 205 -4.80 7.21 -4.49
CA GLY A 205 -3.79 8.12 -5.03
C GLY A 205 -3.34 7.83 -6.47
N LYS A 206 -4.15 7.12 -7.28
CA LYS A 206 -3.89 6.85 -8.72
C LYS A 206 -3.24 8.02 -9.47
N SER A 207 -3.89 9.19 -9.48
CA SER A 207 -3.40 10.36 -10.21
C SER A 207 -2.08 10.90 -9.67
N GLN A 208 -1.78 10.67 -8.37
CA GLN A 208 -0.49 11.02 -7.76
C GLN A 208 0.61 10.04 -8.19
N SER A 209 0.32 8.74 -8.24
CA SER A 209 1.24 7.73 -8.80
C SER A 209 1.56 8.02 -10.25
N ILE A 210 0.54 8.28 -11.08
CA ILE A 210 0.69 8.68 -12.49
C ILE A 210 1.57 9.93 -12.61
N THR A 211 1.33 10.95 -11.78
CA THR A 211 2.12 12.19 -11.80
C THR A 211 3.60 11.92 -11.51
N ASN A 212 3.91 11.07 -10.52
CA ASN A 212 5.29 10.69 -10.22
C ASN A 212 5.91 9.81 -11.31
N ILE A 213 5.16 8.87 -11.90
CA ILE A 213 5.61 8.05 -13.05
C ILE A 213 5.99 8.95 -14.23
N ILE A 214 5.13 9.92 -14.57
CA ILE A 214 5.40 10.89 -15.64
C ILE A 214 6.68 11.67 -15.33
N ALA A 215 6.82 12.20 -14.13
CA ALA A 215 7.98 12.99 -13.75
C ALA A 215 9.29 12.20 -13.77
N ALA A 216 9.28 10.97 -13.24
CA ALA A 216 10.45 10.12 -13.18
C ALA A 216 10.93 9.72 -14.60
N ASN A 217 10.00 9.37 -15.50
CA ASN A 217 10.33 9.06 -16.89
C ASN A 217 10.73 10.30 -17.70
N LEU A 218 10.13 11.46 -17.45
CA LEU A 218 10.59 12.73 -18.04
C LEU A 218 12.02 13.07 -17.61
N PHE A 219 12.39 12.75 -16.37
CA PHE A 219 13.75 12.95 -15.88
C PHE A 219 14.77 12.06 -16.60
N LEU A 220 14.35 10.90 -17.11
CA LEU A 220 15.15 10.06 -18.01
C LEU A 220 15.12 10.54 -19.47
N GLY A 221 14.34 11.58 -19.78
CA GLY A 221 14.20 12.13 -21.13
C GLY A 221 13.27 11.32 -22.03
N LYS A 222 12.46 10.41 -21.48
CA LYS A 222 11.46 9.64 -22.23
C LYS A 222 10.33 10.54 -22.75
N LYS A 223 9.81 10.23 -23.93
CA LYS A 223 8.58 10.80 -24.49
C LYS A 223 7.38 10.00 -24.02
N ILE A 224 6.35 10.67 -23.51
CA ILE A 224 5.22 10.04 -22.81
C ILE A 224 3.91 10.39 -23.50
N LEU A 225 3.09 9.38 -23.76
CA LEU A 225 1.70 9.52 -24.17
C LEU A 225 0.81 9.12 -22.99
N PHE A 226 -0.07 10.00 -22.56
CA PHE A 226 -1.06 9.76 -21.52
C PHE A 226 -2.45 9.78 -22.17
N VAL A 227 -3.18 8.67 -22.04
CA VAL A 227 -4.49 8.47 -22.65
C VAL A 227 -5.52 8.20 -21.57
N SER A 228 -6.67 8.88 -21.66
CA SER A 228 -7.85 8.59 -20.84
C SER A 228 -9.11 8.95 -21.63
N GLU A 229 -10.15 8.13 -21.50
CA GLU A 229 -11.46 8.43 -22.09
C GLU A 229 -12.06 9.71 -21.47
N LYS A 230 -11.86 9.89 -20.16
CA LYS A 230 -12.44 11.01 -19.42
C LYS A 230 -11.54 12.24 -19.45
N LYS A 231 -12.11 13.36 -19.90
CA LYS A 231 -11.48 14.68 -19.82
C LYS A 231 -11.13 15.06 -18.38
N ALA A 232 -12.01 14.74 -17.43
CA ALA A 232 -11.77 15.04 -16.02
C ALA A 232 -10.47 14.39 -15.49
N ALA A 233 -10.18 13.13 -15.86
CA ALA A 233 -8.94 12.45 -15.46
C ALA A 233 -7.70 13.12 -16.08
N ILE A 234 -7.77 13.52 -17.36
CA ILE A 234 -6.72 14.32 -18.01
C ILE A 234 -6.49 15.64 -17.25
N ASP A 235 -7.57 16.33 -16.90
CA ASP A 235 -7.52 17.63 -16.22
C ASP A 235 -6.90 17.51 -14.82
N VAL A 236 -7.23 16.46 -14.07
CA VAL A 236 -6.69 16.20 -12.73
C VAL A 236 -5.17 16.00 -12.78
N VAL A 237 -4.67 15.15 -13.68
CA VAL A 237 -3.23 14.91 -13.83
C VAL A 237 -2.51 16.16 -14.35
N TYR A 238 -3.12 16.87 -15.31
CA TYR A 238 -2.58 18.13 -15.83
C TYR A 238 -2.44 19.20 -14.74
N GLU A 239 -3.46 19.43 -13.90
CA GLU A 239 -3.40 20.42 -12.82
C GLU A 239 -2.39 20.02 -11.73
N LYS A 240 -2.23 18.72 -11.43
CA LYS A 240 -1.16 18.23 -10.55
C LYS A 240 0.23 18.58 -11.10
N LEU A 241 0.51 18.27 -12.37
CA LEU A 241 1.79 18.63 -13.00
C LEU A 241 1.98 20.15 -13.13
N LYS A 242 0.90 20.90 -13.37
CA LYS A 242 0.90 22.37 -13.40
C LYS A 242 1.24 22.98 -12.05
N SER A 243 0.75 22.42 -10.94
CA SER A 243 1.12 22.83 -9.58
C SER A 243 2.63 22.68 -9.30
N LYS A 244 3.28 21.73 -9.99
CA LYS A 244 4.74 21.51 -9.98
C LYS A 244 5.46 22.29 -11.09
N ASN A 245 4.73 23.15 -11.80
CA ASN A 245 5.15 23.97 -12.93
C ASN A 245 5.68 23.21 -14.16
N LEU A 246 5.23 21.97 -14.38
CA LEU A 246 5.64 21.15 -15.53
C LEU A 246 4.70 21.29 -16.75
N HIS A 247 3.58 22.00 -16.61
CA HIS A 247 2.55 22.16 -17.66
C HIS A 247 3.08 22.71 -19.00
N HIS A 248 4.17 23.48 -18.99
CA HIS A 248 4.78 24.00 -20.21
C HIS A 248 5.25 22.88 -21.14
N HIS A 249 5.67 21.72 -20.60
CA HIS A 249 6.13 20.56 -21.38
C HIS A 249 5.02 19.60 -21.80
N ILE A 250 3.76 19.96 -21.54
CA ILE A 250 2.59 19.13 -21.82
C ILE A 250 1.85 19.66 -23.05
N ALA A 251 1.53 18.76 -23.97
CA ALA A 251 0.57 18.95 -25.05
C ALA A 251 -0.76 18.33 -24.61
N LYS A 252 -1.61 19.12 -23.96
CA LYS A 252 -2.97 18.71 -23.61
C LYS A 252 -3.88 19.02 -24.80
N VAL A 253 -4.37 17.98 -25.45
CA VAL A 253 -5.17 18.09 -26.68
C VAL A 253 -6.31 17.09 -26.62
N THR A 254 -7.54 17.60 -26.46
CA THR A 254 -8.75 16.77 -26.39
C THR A 254 -9.62 16.92 -27.63
N ASP A 255 -9.44 18.00 -28.39
CA ASP A 255 -10.13 18.23 -29.66
C ASP A 255 -9.20 18.88 -30.70
N SER A 256 -9.00 18.19 -31.82
CA SER A 256 -8.14 18.58 -32.94
C SER A 256 -8.46 19.96 -33.53
N GLY A 257 -9.75 20.33 -33.58
CA GLY A 257 -10.21 21.59 -34.17
C GLY A 257 -10.07 22.76 -33.20
N ALA A 258 -10.62 22.60 -32.00
CA ALA A 258 -10.65 23.66 -30.99
C ALA A 258 -9.26 24.00 -30.41
N ASP A 259 -8.38 23.01 -30.30
CA ASP A 259 -7.11 23.19 -29.57
C ASP A 259 -5.96 23.70 -30.45
N LYS A 260 -6.10 23.72 -31.77
CA LYS A 260 -5.02 24.08 -32.73
C LYS A 260 -4.36 25.43 -32.45
N LYS A 261 -5.15 26.49 -32.28
CA LYS A 261 -4.64 27.84 -31.95
C LYS A 261 -3.98 27.87 -30.58
N ASN A 262 -4.59 27.21 -29.59
CA ASN A 262 -4.09 27.15 -28.22
C ASN A 262 -2.76 26.39 -28.17
N PHE A 263 -2.63 25.31 -28.94
CA PHE A 263 -1.43 24.51 -29.08
C PHE A 263 -0.27 25.33 -29.64
N VAL A 264 -0.45 26.00 -30.80
CA VAL A 264 0.60 26.84 -31.41
C VAL A 264 1.03 27.97 -30.48
N LYS A 265 0.08 28.66 -29.82
CA LYS A 265 0.41 29.69 -28.81
C LYS A 265 1.17 29.12 -27.60
N SER A 266 0.83 27.90 -27.18
CA SER A 266 1.55 27.23 -26.09
C SER A 266 3.00 26.93 -26.47
N LEU A 267 3.24 26.54 -27.73
CA LEU A 267 4.58 26.31 -28.27
C LEU A 267 5.38 27.62 -28.33
N GLU A 268 4.77 28.71 -28.81
CA GLU A 268 5.42 30.03 -28.86
C GLU A 268 5.84 30.52 -27.47
N LYS A 269 4.96 30.39 -26.47
CA LYS A 269 5.25 30.76 -25.09
C LYS A 269 6.43 29.96 -24.54
N GLN A 270 6.40 28.64 -24.71
CA GLN A 270 7.46 27.77 -24.23
C GLN A 270 8.79 28.02 -24.96
N TRP A 271 8.76 28.22 -26.27
CA TRP A 271 9.91 28.58 -27.09
C TRP A 271 10.60 29.86 -26.57
N THR A 272 9.80 30.85 -26.16
CA THR A 272 10.30 32.12 -25.62
C THR A 272 10.90 31.95 -24.22
N GLU A 273 10.31 31.10 -23.39
CA GLU A 273 10.81 30.79 -22.05
C GLU A 273 12.14 30.02 -22.09
N LEU A 274 12.24 28.98 -22.92
CA LEU A 274 13.44 28.14 -23.03
C LEU A 274 14.65 28.88 -23.63
N LYS A 275 14.44 29.96 -24.40
CA LYS A 275 15.51 30.81 -24.91
C LYS A 275 16.19 31.70 -23.87
N LYS A 276 15.60 31.89 -22.69
CA LYS A 276 16.21 32.69 -21.63
C LYS A 276 17.32 31.85 -20.97
N LYS A 277 18.59 32.25 -21.12
CA LYS A 277 19.73 31.61 -20.45
C LYS A 277 19.54 31.68 -18.93
N GLY A 278 19.23 30.55 -18.30
CA GLY A 278 19.23 30.39 -16.85
C GLY A 278 20.57 29.85 -16.37
N ASP A 279 21.05 30.38 -15.25
CA ASP A 279 22.24 29.91 -14.54
C ASP A 279 21.81 28.75 -13.65
N PHE A 280 22.03 27.52 -14.11
CA PHE A 280 21.52 26.31 -13.47
C PHE A 280 22.68 25.53 -12.86
N SER A 281 22.98 25.83 -11.60
CA SER A 281 23.83 24.97 -10.77
C SER A 281 23.09 24.65 -9.47
N LEU A 282 22.82 23.36 -9.26
CA LEU A 282 22.32 22.85 -7.97
C LEU A 282 22.98 21.51 -7.66
N THR A 283 23.70 21.48 -6.54
CA THR A 283 24.36 20.32 -5.97
C THR A 283 23.43 19.61 -4.98
N LEU A 284 23.50 18.27 -4.93
CA LEU A 284 22.77 17.41 -4.00
C LEU A 284 23.30 17.55 -2.56
N GLN A 285 22.42 17.50 -1.56
CA GLN A 285 22.77 17.31 -0.14
C GLN A 285 21.91 16.22 0.51
N GLU A 286 22.54 15.51 1.45
CA GLU A 286 22.25 14.17 1.97
C GLU A 286 20.93 14.05 2.73
N ILE A 287 20.04 13.16 2.25
CA ILE A 287 18.81 12.71 2.93
C ILE A 287 19.05 11.41 3.73
N ASP A 288 20.10 10.66 3.40
CA ASP A 288 20.35 9.31 3.91
C ASP A 288 20.65 9.23 5.41
N ALA A 289 21.32 10.24 5.98
CA ALA A 289 21.75 10.18 7.39
C ALA A 289 20.58 10.24 8.39
N SER A 290 19.55 11.06 8.12
CA SER A 290 18.37 11.20 8.99
C SER A 290 17.44 9.99 8.86
N TYR A 291 17.25 9.48 7.65
CA TYR A 291 16.48 8.28 7.40
C TYR A 291 17.12 7.06 8.06
N SER A 292 18.43 6.88 7.90
CA SER A 292 19.19 5.79 8.55
C SER A 292 19.08 5.85 10.07
N ARG A 293 19.07 7.04 10.68
CA ARG A 293 18.91 7.19 12.14
C ARG A 293 17.51 6.79 12.61
N VAL A 294 16.46 7.22 11.92
CA VAL A 294 15.06 6.86 12.25
C VAL A 294 14.87 5.35 12.07
N GLN A 295 15.38 4.77 10.98
CA GLN A 295 15.32 3.34 10.73
C GLN A 295 16.07 2.54 11.80
N LEU A 296 17.30 2.93 12.14
CA LEU A 296 18.09 2.28 13.20
C LEU A 296 17.40 2.35 14.57
N PHE A 297 16.79 3.50 14.90
CA PHE A 297 16.02 3.64 16.14
C PHE A 297 14.85 2.65 16.20
N LEU A 298 14.12 2.51 15.09
CA LEU A 298 12.96 1.64 14.99
C LEU A 298 13.36 0.17 15.00
N ASP A 299 14.40 -0.21 14.25
CA ASP A 299 14.98 -1.56 14.29
C ASP A 299 15.41 -1.94 15.71
N HIS A 300 15.97 -1.00 16.48
CA HIS A 300 16.33 -1.22 17.88
C HIS A 300 15.09 -1.37 18.78
N LEU A 301 14.04 -0.56 18.61
CA LEU A 301 12.79 -0.73 19.35
C LEU A 301 12.09 -2.07 19.03
N PHE A 302 12.08 -2.47 17.76
CA PHE A 302 11.50 -3.75 17.34
C PHE A 302 12.22 -4.96 17.96
N ARG A 303 13.54 -4.88 18.16
CA ARG A 303 14.32 -5.93 18.85
C ARG A 303 13.88 -6.15 20.29
N PHE A 304 13.42 -5.10 20.99
CA PHE A 304 12.97 -5.18 22.39
C PHE A 304 11.44 -5.35 22.54
N ARG A 305 10.70 -5.52 21.43
CA ARG A 305 9.23 -5.67 21.42
C ARG A 305 8.72 -6.76 22.38
N ASN A 306 9.41 -7.90 22.41
CA ASN A 306 9.04 -9.03 23.27
C ASN A 306 9.28 -8.75 24.76
N GLU A 307 10.24 -7.90 25.11
CA GLU A 307 10.55 -7.51 26.48
C GLU A 307 9.63 -6.40 27.00
N LEU A 308 9.05 -5.59 26.10
CA LEU A 308 8.07 -4.53 26.39
C LEU A 308 6.62 -5.05 26.54
N GLY A 309 6.41 -6.38 26.57
CA GLY A 309 5.08 -6.96 26.71
C GLY A 309 4.21 -6.83 25.45
N GLY A 310 4.80 -6.56 24.28
CA GLY A 310 4.09 -6.48 23.00
C GLY A 310 3.34 -5.16 22.72
N ASN A 311 3.04 -4.35 23.75
CA ASN A 311 2.37 -3.05 23.63
C ASN A 311 3.35 -1.88 23.85
N LEU A 312 3.98 -1.42 22.77
CA LEU A 312 5.00 -0.36 22.78
C LEU A 312 4.48 0.98 23.33
N GLN A 313 3.20 1.27 23.13
CA GLN A 313 2.65 2.58 23.48
C GLN A 313 2.24 2.69 24.95
N GLU A 314 1.78 1.62 25.58
CA GLU A 314 1.45 1.65 27.03
C GLU A 314 2.71 1.92 27.86
N ALA A 315 3.83 1.32 27.45
CA ALA A 315 5.17 1.65 27.94
C ALA A 315 5.58 3.11 27.71
N LEU A 316 5.35 3.66 26.51
CA LEU A 316 5.68 5.05 26.17
C LEU A 316 4.77 6.10 26.83
N LYS A 317 3.48 5.80 27.03
CA LYS A 317 2.45 6.69 27.58
C LYS A 317 2.53 6.80 29.10
N ASN A 318 2.84 5.69 29.78
CA ASN A 318 3.04 5.64 31.22
C ASN A 318 4.45 6.10 31.64
N TYR A 319 5.35 6.31 30.67
CA TYR A 319 6.63 6.99 30.89
C TYR A 319 6.40 8.50 31.14
N GLN A 320 6.06 8.83 32.38
CA GLN A 320 6.27 10.17 32.94
C GLN A 320 7.48 10.11 33.85
N LYS A 321 8.33 11.14 33.83
CA LYS A 321 9.39 11.28 34.85
C LYS A 321 8.71 11.52 36.21
N ILE A 322 8.35 10.46 36.91
CA ILE A 322 8.04 10.53 38.34
C ILE A 322 9.40 10.69 39.03
N ASP A 323 9.48 11.64 39.97
CA ASP A 323 10.70 11.89 40.74
C ASP A 323 10.85 10.77 41.77
N ILE A 324 11.62 9.75 41.42
CA ILE A 324 11.80 8.55 42.24
C ILE A 324 12.69 8.95 43.43
N GLN A 325 12.09 9.12 44.61
CA GLN A 325 12.80 9.57 45.81
C GLN A 325 13.83 8.56 46.35
N SER A 326 13.86 7.31 45.86
CA SER A 326 14.82 6.28 46.28
C SER A 326 15.05 5.21 45.20
N PRO A 327 16.29 4.71 45.00
CA PRO A 327 16.59 3.74 43.94
C PRO A 327 15.89 2.39 44.18
N ILE A 328 14.89 2.09 43.36
CA ILE A 328 14.16 0.81 43.38
C ILE A 328 15.01 -0.21 42.62
N LYS A 329 15.51 -1.23 43.33
CA LYS A 329 16.42 -2.24 42.76
C LYS A 329 15.71 -3.40 42.05
N SER A 330 14.43 -3.61 42.34
CA SER A 330 13.65 -4.79 41.98
C SER A 330 12.22 -4.41 41.61
N PHE A 331 11.75 -4.84 40.44
CA PHE A 331 10.42 -4.51 39.91
C PHE A 331 9.97 -5.56 38.86
N PRO A 332 8.66 -5.80 38.69
CA PRO A 332 8.12 -6.79 37.74
C PRO A 332 8.40 -6.41 36.29
N ASN A 333 8.57 -7.40 35.41
CA ASN A 333 8.60 -7.15 33.96
C ASN A 333 7.18 -6.90 33.42
N LEU A 334 7.08 -6.17 32.30
CA LEU A 334 5.76 -5.75 31.76
C LEU A 334 4.88 -6.93 31.35
N LYS A 335 5.47 -8.02 30.86
CA LYS A 335 4.72 -9.22 30.44
C LYS A 335 3.99 -9.85 31.61
N GLU A 336 4.68 -10.08 32.73
CA GLU A 336 4.08 -10.61 33.97
C GLU A 336 3.10 -9.62 34.61
N TRP A 337 3.39 -8.33 34.51
CA TRP A 337 2.52 -7.27 35.05
C TRP A 337 1.15 -7.25 34.36
N PHE A 338 1.11 -7.39 33.03
CA PHE A 338 -0.13 -7.44 32.26
C PHE A 338 -0.86 -8.78 32.37
N GLU A 339 -0.14 -9.91 32.41
CA GLU A 339 -0.74 -11.25 32.50
C GLU A 339 -1.59 -11.44 33.77
N PHE A 340 -1.26 -10.73 34.85
CA PHE A 340 -1.96 -10.83 36.14
C PHE A 340 -2.61 -9.51 36.61
N GLN A 341 -2.92 -8.59 35.69
CA GLN A 341 -3.39 -7.23 36.00
C GLN A 341 -4.59 -7.17 36.97
N ASN A 342 -5.62 -7.99 36.73
CA ASN A 342 -6.83 -8.04 37.58
C ASN A 342 -6.53 -8.54 38.99
N VAL A 343 -5.60 -9.50 39.10
CA VAL A 343 -5.15 -10.05 40.39
C VAL A 343 -4.41 -8.96 41.17
N TRP A 344 -3.54 -8.20 40.51
CA TRP A 344 -2.81 -7.13 41.17
C TRP A 344 -3.71 -6.00 41.65
N GLN A 345 -4.71 -5.61 40.86
CA GLN A 345 -5.71 -4.62 41.24
C GLN A 345 -6.50 -5.05 42.48
N GLN A 346 -6.93 -6.31 42.52
CA GLN A 346 -7.69 -6.86 43.64
C GLN A 346 -6.82 -6.98 44.90
N VAL A 347 -5.58 -7.48 44.78
CA VAL A 347 -4.62 -7.58 45.89
C VAL A 347 -4.33 -6.21 46.50
N LEU A 348 -4.08 -5.19 45.67
CA LEU A 348 -3.85 -3.82 46.16
C LEU A 348 -5.09 -3.24 46.86
N LYS A 349 -6.29 -3.55 46.36
CA LYS A 349 -7.56 -3.13 46.96
C LYS A 349 -7.80 -3.81 48.32
N ASP A 350 -7.51 -5.09 48.45
CA ASP A 350 -7.68 -5.87 49.69
C ASP A 350 -6.64 -5.51 50.77
N ILE A 351 -5.43 -5.12 50.36
CA ILE A 351 -4.41 -4.54 51.25
C ILE A 351 -4.85 -3.14 51.74
N GLN A 352 -5.45 -2.33 50.87
CA GLN A 352 -5.92 -0.98 51.22
C GLN A 352 -7.20 -1.01 52.09
N SER A 353 -8.08 -2.00 51.91
CA SER A 353 -9.27 -2.21 52.74
C SER A 353 -8.96 -2.79 54.12
N GLY A 354 -7.78 -3.38 54.29
CA GLY A 354 -7.33 -4.02 55.53
C GLY A 354 -7.90 -5.43 55.75
N GLU A 355 -8.55 -6.03 54.74
CA GLU A 355 -9.07 -7.41 54.79
C GLU A 355 -7.97 -8.47 54.77
N ILE A 356 -6.79 -8.13 54.23
CA ILE A 356 -5.59 -8.98 54.23
C ILE A 356 -4.45 -8.16 54.83
N GLN A 357 -3.85 -8.62 55.94
CA GLN A 357 -2.65 -7.97 56.45
C GLN A 357 -1.45 -8.25 55.52
N LYS A 358 -0.53 -7.29 55.38
CA LYS A 358 0.65 -7.41 54.48
C LYS A 358 1.47 -8.67 54.76
N GLU A 359 1.49 -9.14 56.02
CA GLU A 359 2.16 -10.36 56.46
C GLU A 359 1.43 -11.66 56.06
N GLU A 360 0.10 -11.63 55.93
CA GLU A 360 -0.75 -12.79 55.58
C GLU A 360 -0.74 -13.10 54.08
N LEU A 361 -0.58 -12.07 53.25
CA LEU A 361 -0.42 -12.19 51.79
C LEU A 361 0.77 -13.09 51.41
N PHE A 362 1.84 -13.02 52.21
CA PHE A 362 3.08 -13.78 52.01
C PHE A 362 2.88 -15.30 52.20
N ALA A 363 1.94 -15.70 53.06
CA ALA A 363 1.60 -17.10 53.28
C ALA A 363 0.72 -17.66 52.16
N VAL A 364 -0.22 -16.85 51.65
CA VAL A 364 -1.17 -17.25 50.59
C VAL A 364 -0.48 -17.43 49.24
N LEU A 365 0.42 -16.52 48.86
CA LEU A 365 1.13 -16.56 47.58
C LEU A 365 2.12 -17.74 47.47
N ASN A 366 2.65 -18.23 48.60
CA ASN A 366 3.60 -19.35 48.61
C ASN A 366 2.93 -20.73 48.63
N LEU A 367 1.65 -20.84 48.99
CA LEU A 367 1.02 -22.14 49.30
C LEU A 367 0.40 -22.88 48.11
N ASN A 368 0.18 -22.26 46.95
CA ASN A 368 -0.56 -22.96 45.90
C ASN A 368 -0.31 -22.49 44.46
N THR A 369 0.79 -22.95 43.85
CA THR A 369 1.15 -22.67 42.44
C THR A 369 0.18 -23.27 41.41
N ASN A 370 -0.66 -24.25 41.79
CA ASN A 370 -1.61 -24.91 40.87
C ASN A 370 -3.01 -24.27 40.83
N LEU A 371 -3.42 -23.52 41.86
CA LEU A 371 -4.71 -22.82 41.87
C LEU A 371 -4.78 -21.71 40.82
N TRP A 372 -3.66 -21.02 40.61
CA TRP A 372 -3.52 -19.88 39.68
C TRP A 372 -3.59 -20.28 38.20
N LYS A 373 -3.36 -21.56 37.88
CA LYS A 373 -3.43 -22.08 36.50
C LYS A 373 -4.84 -22.55 36.11
N SER A 374 -5.83 -22.43 37.01
CA SER A 374 -7.21 -22.84 36.72
C SER A 374 -8.04 -21.65 36.24
N GLN A 375 -8.80 -21.84 35.15
CA GLN A 375 -9.66 -20.81 34.53
C GLN A 375 -10.83 -20.33 35.42
N ASP A 376 -11.08 -20.99 36.56
CA ASP A 376 -12.22 -20.75 37.47
C ASP A 376 -11.85 -19.94 38.73
N PHE A 377 -10.65 -19.35 38.78
CA PHE A 377 -10.08 -18.77 40.00
C PHE A 377 -10.97 -17.71 40.69
N GLU A 378 -11.55 -16.78 39.91
CA GLU A 378 -12.43 -15.72 40.44
C GLU A 378 -13.73 -16.26 41.06
N LEU A 379 -14.26 -17.39 40.57
CA LEU A 379 -15.54 -17.94 41.03
C LEU A 379 -15.44 -18.76 42.33
N LYS A 380 -14.24 -19.20 42.73
CA LYS A 380 -14.05 -20.15 43.84
C LYS A 380 -13.19 -19.62 44.98
N TRP A 381 -12.67 -18.39 44.87
CA TRP A 381 -11.76 -17.74 45.84
C TRP A 381 -12.25 -17.85 47.29
N ASP A 382 -13.49 -17.46 47.57
CA ASP A 382 -14.08 -17.50 48.92
C ASP A 382 -14.25 -18.91 49.50
N SER A 383 -14.52 -19.90 48.64
CA SER A 383 -14.69 -21.29 49.06
C SER A 383 -13.35 -21.94 49.42
N HIS A 384 -12.28 -21.57 48.72
CA HIS A 384 -10.94 -22.09 48.95
C HIS A 384 -10.27 -21.46 50.18
N LEU A 385 -10.52 -20.17 50.47
CA LEU A 385 -10.09 -19.52 51.72
C LEU A 385 -10.64 -20.22 52.97
N LYS A 386 -11.87 -20.75 52.91
CA LYS A 386 -12.48 -21.53 54.00
C LYS A 386 -11.84 -22.92 54.17
N ILE A 387 -11.53 -23.61 53.07
CA ILE A 387 -10.87 -24.93 53.10
C ILE A 387 -9.42 -24.79 53.62
N LEU A 388 -8.69 -23.75 53.18
CA LEU A 388 -7.34 -23.42 53.62
C LEU A 388 -7.25 -23.14 55.12
N LYS A 389 -8.22 -22.42 55.70
CA LYS A 389 -8.31 -22.21 57.15
C LYS A 389 -8.39 -23.52 57.95
N SER A 390 -9.09 -24.54 57.42
CA SER A 390 -9.21 -25.85 58.08
C SER A 390 -7.99 -26.77 57.90
N GLY A 391 -7.24 -26.59 56.80
CA GLY A 391 -6.01 -27.33 56.53
C GLY A 391 -4.82 -26.83 57.35
N PHE A 392 -4.80 -25.53 57.67
CA PHE A 392 -3.74 -24.86 58.43
C PHE A 392 -3.51 -25.47 59.82
N GLU A 393 -4.58 -25.88 60.51
CA GLU A 393 -4.49 -26.50 61.83
C GLU A 393 -3.79 -27.87 61.81
N LYS A 394 -3.89 -28.60 60.70
CA LYS A 394 -3.23 -29.91 60.52
C LYS A 394 -1.81 -29.79 59.97
N TRP A 395 -1.50 -28.71 59.27
CA TRP A 395 -0.20 -28.47 58.62
C TRP A 395 0.89 -28.05 59.63
N ASN A 396 0.51 -27.38 60.71
CA ASN A 396 1.44 -27.02 61.80
C ASN A 396 2.13 -28.24 62.45
N ALA A 397 1.57 -29.45 62.35
CA ALA A 397 2.18 -30.67 62.89
C ALA A 397 3.22 -31.32 61.95
N LEU A 398 3.26 -30.94 60.66
CA LEU A 398 4.18 -31.49 59.65
C LEU A 398 5.20 -30.45 59.13
N ALA A 399 4.90 -29.15 59.27
CA ALA A 399 5.76 -28.06 58.85
C ALA A 399 7.12 -28.03 59.58
N GLU A 400 7.22 -28.59 60.80
CA GLU A 400 8.49 -28.65 61.55
C GLU A 400 9.58 -29.53 60.89
N ILE A 401 9.22 -30.41 59.93
CA ILE A 401 10.15 -31.38 59.31
C ILE A 401 10.39 -31.10 57.81
N SER A 402 9.65 -30.15 57.21
CA SER A 402 9.65 -29.88 55.77
C SER A 402 10.93 -29.20 55.26
N ASP A 403 11.45 -28.22 55.99
CA ASP A 403 12.61 -27.41 55.55
C ASP A 403 13.93 -28.20 55.58
N GLU A 404 14.08 -29.12 56.55
CA GLU A 404 15.26 -29.96 56.69
C GLU A 404 15.35 -31.00 55.55
N PHE A 405 14.21 -31.38 54.95
CA PHE A 405 14.12 -32.38 53.87
C PHE A 405 14.53 -31.81 52.50
N ASP A 406 14.08 -30.60 52.18
CA ASP A 406 14.33 -29.96 50.89
C ASP A 406 15.80 -29.52 50.74
N GLN A 407 16.47 -29.20 51.85
CA GLN A 407 17.90 -28.93 51.88
C GLN A 407 18.73 -30.19 51.66
N LEU A 408 18.33 -31.34 52.24
CA LEU A 408 19.03 -32.61 52.06
C LEU A 408 19.00 -33.07 50.59
N SER A 409 17.86 -32.87 49.92
CA SER A 409 17.70 -33.17 48.48
C SER A 409 18.67 -32.37 47.60
N LYS A 410 18.83 -31.06 47.88
CA LYS A 410 19.76 -30.18 47.14
C LYS A 410 21.23 -30.62 47.27
N ILE A 411 21.64 -31.04 48.46
CA ILE A 411 23.01 -31.53 48.71
C ILE A 411 23.27 -32.84 47.94
N CYS A 412 22.31 -33.76 47.93
CA CYS A 412 22.43 -35.04 47.22
C CYS A 412 22.49 -34.84 45.69
N ILE A 413 21.76 -33.86 45.14
CA ILE A 413 21.81 -33.51 43.70
C ILE A 413 23.18 -32.93 43.30
N GLN A 414 23.77 -32.07 44.13
CA GLN A 414 25.10 -31.50 43.85
C GLN A 414 26.21 -32.56 43.98
N ALA A 415 26.11 -33.49 44.92
CA ALA A 415 27.01 -34.63 45.03
C ALA A 415 26.98 -35.53 43.77
N ARG A 416 25.79 -35.70 43.17
CA ARG A 416 25.61 -36.42 41.90
C ARG A 416 26.25 -35.75 40.69
N LEU A 417 26.17 -34.41 40.62
CA LEU A 417 26.81 -33.62 39.55
C LEU A 417 28.35 -33.71 39.62
N ILE A 418 28.91 -33.79 40.83
CA ILE A 418 30.35 -33.91 41.06
C ILE A 418 30.86 -35.32 40.72
N THR A 419 30.04 -36.37 40.89
CA THR A 419 30.40 -37.77 40.62
C THR A 419 30.22 -38.19 39.15
N GLY A 420 29.31 -37.56 38.41
CA GLY A 420 28.95 -37.96 37.03
C GLY A 420 29.96 -37.64 35.92
N LEU A 421 31.01 -36.84 36.17
CA LEU A 421 31.92 -36.36 35.14
C LEU A 421 33.38 -36.47 35.61
N ARG A 422 34.30 -36.95 34.75
CA ARG A 422 35.77 -36.99 35.03
C ARG A 422 36.36 -35.56 35.03
N PHE A 423 35.95 -34.73 36.00
CA PHE A 423 36.05 -33.26 35.94
C PHE A 423 37.10 -32.64 36.85
N LYS A 424 37.62 -33.39 37.83
CA LYS A 424 38.60 -32.86 38.79
C LYS A 424 39.84 -32.28 38.10
N GLU A 425 40.30 -32.93 37.01
CA GLU A 425 41.48 -32.51 36.24
C GLU A 425 41.26 -31.25 35.39
N LYS A 426 40.06 -31.05 34.81
CA LYS A 426 39.76 -29.89 33.94
C LYS A 426 39.52 -28.59 34.74
N ILE A 427 38.85 -28.70 35.90
CA ILE A 427 38.64 -27.55 36.80
C ILE A 427 39.96 -27.12 37.45
N GLU A 428 40.86 -28.05 37.81
CA GLU A 428 42.19 -27.69 38.31
C GLU A 428 43.00 -26.84 37.32
N ILE A 429 42.93 -27.14 36.01
CA ILE A 429 43.61 -26.35 34.97
C ILE A 429 43.02 -24.93 34.87
N LEU A 430 41.71 -24.78 35.06
CA LEU A 430 40.98 -23.52 34.93
C LEU A 430 40.93 -22.68 36.23
N ASN A 431 41.28 -23.24 37.38
CA ASN A 431 41.36 -22.53 38.66
C ASN A 431 42.55 -21.54 38.77
N ASN A 432 43.43 -21.49 37.77
CA ASN A 432 44.49 -20.49 37.69
C ASN A 432 44.06 -19.31 36.81
N GLU A 433 44.09 -18.10 37.37
CA GLU A 433 43.57 -16.87 36.74
C GLU A 433 44.21 -16.57 35.36
N LYS A 434 45.47 -16.98 35.15
CA LYS A 434 46.15 -16.80 33.85
C LYS A 434 45.64 -17.78 32.79
N THR A 435 45.43 -19.05 33.14
CA THR A 435 44.91 -20.06 32.20
C THR A 435 43.44 -19.83 31.90
N GLU A 436 42.65 -19.39 32.87
CA GLU A 436 41.25 -19.01 32.69
C GLU A 436 41.08 -17.83 31.73
N LYS A 437 41.87 -16.76 31.88
CA LYS A 437 41.88 -15.62 30.94
C LYS A 437 42.32 -16.03 29.55
N LYS A 438 43.29 -16.95 29.45
CA LYS A 438 43.74 -17.51 28.16
C LYS A 438 42.62 -18.33 27.49
N TYR A 439 41.93 -19.16 28.26
CA TYR A 439 40.77 -19.93 27.80
C TYR A 439 39.65 -19.01 27.29
N LYS A 440 39.19 -18.05 28.10
CA LYS A 440 38.14 -17.08 27.74
C LYS A 440 38.48 -16.32 26.46
N ARG A 441 39.74 -15.94 26.26
CA ARG A 441 40.18 -15.24 25.04
C ARG A 441 40.12 -16.14 23.80
N ILE A 442 40.59 -17.38 23.91
CA ILE A 442 40.64 -18.33 22.78
C ILE A 442 39.22 -18.79 22.43
N SER A 443 38.35 -19.06 23.41
CA SER A 443 36.97 -19.50 23.18
C SER A 443 36.12 -18.41 22.52
N VAL A 444 36.21 -17.15 22.97
CA VAL A 444 35.51 -16.02 22.33
C VAL A 444 36.00 -15.80 20.90
N LYS A 445 37.32 -15.88 20.68
CA LYS A 445 37.89 -15.75 19.33
C LYS A 445 37.39 -16.88 18.42
N TYR A 446 37.37 -18.13 18.90
CA TYR A 446 36.84 -19.26 18.16
C TYR A 446 35.37 -19.07 17.73
N LEU A 447 34.49 -18.66 18.66
CA LEU A 447 33.07 -18.43 18.37
C LEU A 447 32.85 -17.28 17.38
N SER A 448 33.57 -16.16 17.54
CA SER A 448 33.44 -15.02 16.63
C SER A 448 33.98 -15.28 15.22
N THR A 449 35.12 -15.99 15.09
CA THR A 449 35.65 -16.41 13.78
C THR A 449 34.69 -17.40 13.11
N LYS A 450 34.06 -18.30 13.88
CA LYS A 450 33.08 -19.26 13.34
C LYS A 450 31.85 -18.56 12.77
N ALA A 451 31.29 -17.58 13.48
CA ALA A 451 30.15 -16.81 13.00
C ALA A 451 30.45 -16.07 11.68
N LYS A 452 31.65 -15.49 11.54
CA LYS A 452 32.07 -14.84 10.28
C LYS A 452 32.20 -15.85 9.13
N TRP A 453 32.76 -17.02 9.42
CA TRP A 453 32.91 -18.11 8.46
C TRP A 453 31.54 -18.63 7.97
N GLU A 454 30.55 -18.73 8.85
CA GLU A 454 29.17 -19.15 8.52
C GLU A 454 28.41 -18.11 7.66
N VAL A 455 28.62 -16.81 7.87
CA VAL A 455 28.02 -15.76 7.03
C VAL A 455 28.56 -15.84 5.59
N LEU A 456 29.87 -16.01 5.43
CA LEU A 456 30.50 -16.12 4.10
C LEU A 456 30.07 -17.37 3.32
N GLN A 457 29.60 -18.42 4.00
CA GLN A 457 29.03 -19.61 3.33
C GLN A 457 27.76 -19.27 2.52
N LEU A 458 27.05 -18.20 2.84
CA LEU A 458 25.88 -17.76 2.06
C LEU A 458 26.28 -17.22 0.69
N ASP A 459 27.39 -16.48 0.61
CA ASP A 459 27.92 -15.93 -0.64
C ASP A 459 28.52 -17.02 -1.54
N LEU A 460 29.01 -18.12 -0.94
CA LEU A 460 29.55 -19.26 -1.69
C LEU A 460 28.48 -20.15 -2.34
N LYS A 461 27.19 -19.94 -2.06
CA LYS A 461 26.09 -20.66 -2.71
C LYS A 461 26.03 -20.45 -4.23
N HIS A 462 26.69 -19.41 -4.72
CA HIS A 462 26.85 -19.16 -6.16
C HIS A 462 27.81 -20.13 -6.85
N TRP A 463 28.63 -20.89 -6.11
CA TRP A 463 29.40 -22.00 -6.67
C TRP A 463 28.55 -23.28 -6.72
N ILE A 464 28.44 -23.90 -7.89
CA ILE A 464 27.92 -25.28 -8.02
C ILE A 464 28.88 -26.24 -7.30
N LYS A 465 30.19 -25.98 -7.40
CA LYS A 465 31.25 -26.71 -6.71
C LYS A 465 32.32 -25.72 -6.30
N ILE A 466 32.64 -25.63 -5.00
CA ILE A 466 33.64 -24.66 -4.52
C ILE A 466 35.04 -25.04 -5.06
N PRO A 467 35.70 -24.16 -5.82
CA PRO A 467 37.04 -24.42 -6.36
C PRO A 467 38.13 -24.31 -5.28
N SER A 468 39.26 -25.01 -5.48
CA SER A 468 40.41 -24.89 -4.59
C SER A 468 41.12 -23.54 -4.75
N LEU A 469 41.86 -23.08 -3.73
CA LEU A 469 42.67 -21.85 -3.79
C LEU A 469 43.57 -21.79 -5.03
N GLN A 470 44.24 -22.90 -5.38
CA GLN A 470 45.08 -22.98 -6.57
C GLN A 470 44.28 -22.82 -7.88
N THR A 471 43.02 -23.27 -7.88
CA THR A 471 42.11 -23.14 -9.01
C THR A 471 41.61 -21.69 -9.12
N ILE A 472 41.26 -21.06 -8.00
CA ILE A 472 40.89 -19.63 -7.96
C ILE A 472 42.04 -18.75 -8.48
N ASP A 473 43.26 -18.94 -7.97
CA ASP A 473 44.42 -18.14 -8.41
C ASP A 473 44.71 -18.35 -9.90
N PHE A 474 44.50 -19.58 -10.40
CA PHE A 474 44.61 -19.87 -11.84
C PHE A 474 43.49 -19.18 -12.65
N LEU A 475 42.24 -19.23 -12.20
CA LEU A 475 41.11 -18.57 -12.88
C LEU A 475 41.30 -17.05 -12.93
N GLU A 476 41.65 -16.43 -11.81
CA GLU A 476 41.91 -15.01 -11.67
C GLU A 476 43.06 -14.54 -12.59
N THR A 477 44.15 -15.32 -12.67
CA THR A 477 45.31 -14.98 -13.50
C THR A 477 45.01 -14.98 -15.01
N TYR A 478 44.17 -15.92 -15.48
CA TYR A 478 43.96 -16.15 -16.92
C TYR A 478 42.66 -15.55 -17.47
N LEU A 479 41.65 -15.27 -16.63
CA LEU A 479 40.43 -14.57 -17.03
C LEU A 479 40.66 -13.05 -17.14
N ASN A 480 41.43 -12.44 -16.22
CA ASN A 480 41.69 -11.00 -16.23
C ASN A 480 42.66 -10.51 -17.33
N LYS A 481 43.32 -11.41 -18.07
CA LYS A 481 44.30 -11.05 -19.14
C LYS A 481 43.75 -11.06 -20.58
N ASN A 482 42.45 -11.24 -20.81
CA ASN A 482 41.81 -11.21 -22.15
C ASN A 482 42.50 -12.08 -23.23
N SER A 483 43.14 -13.17 -22.84
CA SER A 483 43.77 -14.15 -23.74
C SER A 483 42.89 -15.41 -23.86
N LEU A 484 41.64 -15.26 -24.28
CA LEU A 484 40.68 -16.38 -24.42
C LEU A 484 41.01 -17.35 -25.59
N LEU A 485 42.03 -17.02 -26.39
CA LEU A 485 42.47 -17.80 -27.55
C LEU A 485 43.63 -18.77 -27.23
N SER A 486 44.27 -18.66 -26.07
CA SER A 486 45.34 -19.59 -25.68
C SER A 486 44.78 -20.90 -25.11
N THR A 487 45.52 -22.00 -25.25
CA THR A 487 45.14 -23.33 -24.69
C THR A 487 44.88 -23.28 -23.19
N LYS A 488 45.61 -22.43 -22.44
CA LYS A 488 45.39 -22.23 -21.00
C LYS A 488 44.15 -21.38 -20.70
N GLY A 489 43.83 -20.38 -21.53
CA GLY A 489 42.61 -19.56 -21.37
C GLY A 489 41.32 -20.35 -21.62
N ARG A 490 41.30 -21.24 -22.62
CA ARG A 490 40.16 -22.17 -22.83
C ARG A 490 39.98 -23.13 -21.67
N LYS A 491 41.08 -23.62 -21.09
CA LYS A 491 41.04 -24.47 -19.90
C LYS A 491 40.45 -23.72 -18.68
N ALA A 492 40.80 -22.44 -18.49
CA ALA A 492 40.23 -21.59 -17.44
C ALA A 492 38.71 -21.38 -17.62
N LYS A 493 38.25 -21.09 -18.86
CA LYS A 493 36.82 -20.95 -19.14
C LYS A 493 36.03 -22.23 -18.85
N ASN A 494 36.57 -23.39 -19.23
CA ASN A 494 35.92 -24.68 -18.96
C ASN A 494 35.86 -24.98 -17.44
N LEU A 495 36.92 -24.67 -16.70
CA LEU A 495 36.94 -24.81 -15.24
C LEU A 495 35.94 -23.87 -14.56
N LEU A 496 35.80 -22.64 -15.05
CA LEU A 496 34.79 -21.71 -14.54
C LEU A 496 33.38 -22.26 -14.77
N ILE A 497 33.09 -22.80 -15.96
CA ILE A 497 31.79 -23.41 -16.27
C ILE A 497 31.54 -24.66 -15.40
N GLU A 498 32.56 -25.49 -15.17
CA GLU A 498 32.45 -26.67 -14.29
C GLU A 498 32.08 -26.28 -12.84
N HIS A 499 32.65 -25.18 -12.34
CA HIS A 499 32.48 -24.78 -10.94
C HIS A 499 31.31 -23.80 -10.70
N ALA A 500 31.00 -22.90 -11.64
CA ALA A 500 29.97 -21.85 -11.51
C ALA A 500 28.77 -22.02 -12.47
N GLY A 501 28.83 -22.93 -13.45
CA GLY A 501 27.78 -23.10 -14.46
C GLY A 501 27.92 -22.18 -15.68
N THR A 502 26.92 -22.20 -16.56
CA THR A 502 26.94 -21.43 -17.83
C THR A 502 26.55 -19.96 -17.68
N ASP A 503 25.94 -19.60 -16.56
CA ASP A 503 25.48 -18.23 -16.30
C ASP A 503 26.65 -17.39 -15.79
N ALA A 504 26.95 -16.31 -16.51
CA ALA A 504 28.04 -15.42 -16.15
C ALA A 504 27.68 -14.65 -14.87
N ILE A 505 28.34 -15.00 -13.76
CA ILE A 505 28.26 -14.25 -12.50
C ILE A 505 28.78 -12.82 -12.77
N LYS A 506 27.93 -11.81 -12.57
CA LYS A 506 28.22 -10.41 -12.90
C LYS A 506 29.44 -9.84 -12.16
N ASP A 507 29.84 -10.44 -11.03
CA ASP A 507 30.94 -9.95 -10.19
C ASP A 507 31.86 -11.09 -9.71
N LEU A 508 32.65 -11.64 -10.64
CA LEU A 508 33.55 -12.76 -10.37
C LEU A 508 34.66 -12.42 -9.38
N ASP A 509 35.15 -11.18 -9.38
CA ASP A 509 36.24 -10.75 -8.49
C ASP A 509 35.78 -10.77 -7.02
N GLN A 510 34.55 -10.31 -6.75
CA GLN A 510 33.98 -10.35 -5.41
C GLN A 510 33.78 -11.79 -4.92
N LEU A 511 33.31 -12.69 -5.82
CA LEU A 511 33.14 -14.11 -5.49
C LEU A 511 34.49 -14.81 -5.26
N PHE A 512 35.53 -14.48 -6.04
CA PHE A 512 36.88 -15.02 -5.83
C PHE A 512 37.45 -14.58 -4.49
N GLN A 513 37.28 -13.30 -4.12
CA GLN A 513 37.73 -12.79 -2.85
C GLN A 513 36.99 -13.45 -1.68
N ALA A 514 35.67 -13.56 -1.74
CA ALA A 514 34.87 -14.25 -0.71
C ALA A 514 35.31 -15.72 -0.55
N THR A 515 35.67 -16.40 -1.65
CA THR A 515 36.17 -17.78 -1.63
C THR A 515 37.54 -17.88 -0.96
N LYS A 516 38.43 -16.90 -1.17
CA LYS A 516 39.74 -16.85 -0.48
C LYS A 516 39.57 -16.61 1.02
N ASP A 517 38.77 -15.62 1.39
CA ASP A 517 38.50 -15.25 2.79
C ASP A 517 37.89 -16.42 3.58
N HIS A 518 37.02 -17.20 2.93
CA HIS A 518 36.45 -18.42 3.49
C HIS A 518 37.52 -19.44 3.90
N PHE A 519 38.47 -19.77 3.01
CA PHE A 519 39.54 -20.73 3.31
C PHE A 519 40.54 -20.20 4.34
N GLU A 520 40.74 -18.89 4.43
CA GLU A 520 41.59 -18.28 5.47
C GLU A 520 40.96 -18.44 6.86
N LEU A 521 39.66 -18.13 6.99
CA LEU A 521 38.95 -18.28 8.26
C LEU A 521 38.80 -19.76 8.67
N GLU A 522 38.64 -20.67 7.72
CA GLU A 522 38.62 -22.12 7.99
C GLU A 522 39.94 -22.61 8.60
N LYS A 523 41.09 -22.17 8.06
CA LYS A 523 42.40 -22.47 8.62
C LYS A 523 42.57 -21.89 10.03
N GLU A 524 42.08 -20.68 10.25
CA GLU A 524 42.13 -20.06 11.58
C GLU A 524 41.31 -20.86 12.60
N LEU A 525 40.12 -21.34 12.23
CA LEU A 525 39.29 -22.19 13.08
C LEU A 525 39.96 -23.52 13.45
N ILE A 526 40.61 -24.18 12.48
CA ILE A 526 41.35 -25.42 12.73
C ILE A 526 42.48 -25.18 13.74
N SER A 527 43.21 -24.08 13.58
CA SER A 527 44.29 -23.68 14.51
C SER A 527 43.76 -23.45 15.93
N LEU A 528 42.68 -22.68 16.07
CA LEU A 528 42.05 -22.41 17.36
C LEU A 528 41.49 -23.68 18.02
N ARG A 529 40.89 -24.59 17.25
CA ARG A 529 40.42 -25.88 17.74
C ARG A 529 41.56 -26.75 18.24
N SER A 530 42.69 -26.75 17.54
CA SER A 530 43.90 -27.45 18.00
C SER A 530 44.42 -26.85 19.30
N GLN A 531 44.45 -25.52 19.44
CA GLN A 531 44.86 -24.86 20.69
C GLN A 531 43.95 -25.24 21.86
N LEU A 532 42.62 -25.23 21.66
CA LEU A 532 41.66 -25.63 22.70
C LEU A 532 41.86 -27.08 23.17
N LYS A 533 42.15 -27.98 22.22
CA LYS A 533 42.43 -29.38 22.51
C LYS A 533 43.76 -29.59 23.24
N THR A 534 44.80 -28.86 22.86
CA THR A 534 46.15 -29.09 23.41
C THR A 534 46.32 -28.42 24.77
N ASP A 535 45.81 -27.20 24.93
CA ASP A 535 46.01 -26.41 26.15
C ASP A 535 44.98 -26.73 27.24
N PHE A 536 43.77 -27.17 26.88
CA PHE A 536 42.66 -27.37 27.82
C PHE A 536 41.98 -28.74 27.71
N GLN A 537 42.50 -29.65 26.87
CA GLN A 537 41.95 -30.99 26.64
C GLN A 537 40.48 -30.99 26.18
N ILE A 538 40.03 -29.92 25.53
CA ILE A 538 38.68 -29.79 24.98
C ILE A 538 38.67 -30.45 23.60
N GLN A 539 37.99 -31.58 23.47
CA GLN A 539 37.97 -32.33 22.20
C GLN A 539 36.84 -31.85 21.28
N ASP A 540 35.71 -31.47 21.87
CA ASP A 540 34.57 -30.93 21.16
C ASP A 540 34.20 -29.52 21.66
N PRO A 541 34.84 -28.47 21.09
CA PRO A 541 34.61 -27.09 21.52
C PRO A 541 33.16 -26.63 21.44
N GLU A 542 32.36 -27.17 20.52
CA GLU A 542 31.00 -26.69 20.25
C GLU A 542 30.03 -27.03 21.37
N ARG A 543 30.32 -28.10 22.13
CA ARG A 543 29.50 -28.54 23.26
C ARG A 543 30.16 -28.26 24.59
N GLU A 544 31.46 -28.55 24.69
CA GLU A 544 32.18 -28.48 25.96
C GLU A 544 32.43 -27.04 26.43
N ILE A 545 32.53 -26.05 25.51
CA ILE A 545 32.75 -24.66 25.90
C ILE A 545 31.55 -24.10 26.67
N ASP A 546 30.33 -24.36 26.19
CA ASP A 546 29.11 -23.86 26.82
C ASP A 546 28.86 -24.53 28.17
N GLU A 547 29.06 -25.85 28.26
CA GLU A 547 28.94 -26.60 29.51
C GLU A 547 29.98 -26.16 30.56
N LEU A 548 31.25 -25.94 30.16
CA LEU A 548 32.30 -25.45 31.06
C LEU A 548 32.06 -23.99 31.48
N ASN A 549 31.58 -23.13 30.58
CA ASN A 549 31.23 -21.75 30.92
C ASN A 549 30.07 -21.70 31.92
N LEU A 550 29.09 -22.60 31.79
CA LEU A 550 27.97 -22.71 32.73
C LEU A 550 28.43 -23.17 34.12
N ILE A 551 29.36 -24.12 34.18
CA ILE A 551 29.94 -24.60 35.44
C ILE A 551 30.83 -23.53 36.09
N LEU A 552 31.66 -22.82 35.32
CA LEU A 552 32.43 -21.68 35.82
C LEU A 552 31.49 -20.61 36.40
N ALA A 553 30.42 -20.26 35.68
CA ALA A 553 29.42 -19.31 36.13
C ALA A 553 28.67 -19.78 37.40
N LYS A 554 28.35 -21.09 37.53
CA LYS A 554 27.71 -21.64 38.74
C LYS A 554 28.66 -21.77 39.93
N SER A 555 29.92 -22.08 39.69
CA SER A 555 30.98 -22.08 40.71
C SER A 555 31.22 -20.67 41.28
N GLU A 556 30.97 -19.62 40.48
CA GLU A 556 30.99 -18.23 40.97
C GLU A 556 29.76 -17.90 41.83
N TYR A 557 28.61 -18.54 41.61
CA TYR A 557 27.33 -18.23 42.27
C TYR A 557 27.07 -19.00 43.58
N GLN A 558 27.63 -20.22 43.76
CA GLN A 558 27.50 -21.03 44.99
C GLN A 558 28.83 -21.66 45.44
N LYS A 559 29.89 -20.85 45.41
CA LYS A 559 31.28 -21.28 45.61
C LYS A 559 31.51 -22.03 46.94
N GLU A 560 30.94 -21.54 48.05
CA GLU A 560 31.14 -22.14 49.38
C GLU A 560 30.56 -23.57 49.51
N LEU A 561 29.33 -23.83 49.03
CA LEU A 561 28.70 -25.16 49.16
C LEU A 561 29.39 -26.18 48.23
N PHE A 562 29.76 -25.74 47.04
CA PHE A 562 30.45 -26.58 46.05
C PHE A 562 31.87 -26.95 46.50
N ASP A 563 32.64 -25.98 47.03
CA ASP A 563 33.98 -26.21 47.61
C ASP A 563 33.91 -27.11 48.85
N GLN A 564 32.84 -27.01 49.65
CA GLN A 564 32.61 -27.87 50.82
C GLN A 564 32.31 -29.32 50.45
N ILE A 565 31.47 -29.57 49.43
CA ILE A 565 31.18 -30.93 48.95
C ILE A 565 32.43 -31.54 48.29
N LEU A 566 33.21 -30.75 47.54
CA LEU A 566 34.52 -31.17 46.98
C LEU A 566 35.55 -31.55 48.06
N GLY A 567 35.42 -30.99 49.27
CA GLY A 567 36.25 -31.29 50.43
C GLY A 567 35.88 -32.57 51.18
N LEU A 568 34.73 -33.20 50.87
CA LEU A 568 34.32 -34.47 51.48
C LEU A 568 35.11 -35.66 50.92
N SER A 569 35.21 -36.74 51.70
CA SER A 569 35.80 -37.98 51.21
C SER A 569 34.92 -38.62 50.13
N ALA A 570 35.54 -39.30 49.16
CA ALA A 570 34.84 -39.91 48.04
C ALA A 570 33.70 -40.85 48.49
N ASP A 571 33.91 -41.63 49.56
CA ASP A 571 32.89 -42.53 50.13
C ASP A 571 31.67 -41.77 50.67
N LYS A 572 31.87 -40.59 51.26
CA LYS A 572 30.76 -39.77 51.78
C LYS A 572 29.96 -39.11 50.65
N ILE A 573 30.64 -38.71 49.57
CA ILE A 573 29.98 -38.16 48.38
C ILE A 573 29.14 -39.26 47.71
N HIS A 574 29.64 -40.50 47.68
CA HIS A 574 28.89 -41.64 47.14
C HIS A 574 27.66 -42.00 47.99
N GLN A 575 27.77 -41.96 49.33
CA GLN A 575 26.63 -42.18 50.23
C GLN A 575 25.53 -41.11 50.10
N LEU A 576 25.91 -39.86 49.81
CA LEU A 576 24.95 -38.80 49.52
C LEU A 576 24.25 -39.01 48.17
N ASP A 577 24.95 -39.51 47.16
CA ASP A 577 24.31 -39.86 45.88
C ASP A 577 23.34 -41.05 46.03
N GLU A 578 23.67 -42.05 46.86
CA GLU A 578 22.78 -43.19 47.13
C GLU A 578 21.47 -42.82 47.85
N LEU A 579 21.40 -41.66 48.50
CA LEU A 579 20.19 -41.17 49.17
C LEU A 579 19.21 -40.44 48.22
N ASN A 580 19.65 -40.00 47.04
CA ASN A 580 18.79 -39.31 46.06
C ASN A 580 17.50 -40.07 45.69
N PRO A 581 17.54 -41.38 45.35
CA PRO A 581 16.35 -42.11 44.89
C PRO A 581 15.26 -42.22 45.96
N VAL A 582 15.67 -42.28 47.24
CA VAL A 582 14.76 -42.38 48.39
C VAL A 582 14.07 -41.03 48.63
N LEU A 583 14.80 -39.92 48.51
CA LEU A 583 14.24 -38.57 48.64
C LEU A 583 13.27 -38.24 47.50
N ASP A 584 13.59 -38.64 46.27
CA ASP A 584 12.72 -38.49 45.11
C ASP A 584 11.40 -39.25 45.28
N GLN A 585 11.42 -40.48 45.82
CA GLN A 585 10.20 -41.23 46.11
C GLN A 585 9.31 -40.54 47.14
N ILE A 586 9.90 -39.91 48.17
CA ILE A 586 9.15 -39.20 49.22
C ILE A 586 8.56 -37.89 48.67
N GLN A 587 9.31 -37.11 47.88
CA GLN A 587 8.79 -35.92 47.19
C GLN A 587 7.67 -36.28 46.21
N HIS A 588 7.78 -37.40 45.51
CA HIS A 588 6.73 -37.88 44.63
C HIS A 588 5.46 -38.27 45.40
N SER A 589 5.62 -38.87 46.58
CA SER A 589 4.52 -39.23 47.48
C SER A 589 3.82 -38.00 48.06
N GLN A 590 4.55 -36.91 48.33
CA GLN A 590 3.98 -35.64 48.79
C GLN A 590 3.11 -34.94 47.73
N ARG A 591 3.41 -35.12 46.44
CA ARG A 591 2.63 -34.52 45.33
C ARG A 591 1.27 -35.18 45.11
N VAL A 592 1.07 -36.41 45.60
CA VAL A 592 -0.20 -37.14 45.50
C VAL A 592 -0.93 -37.06 46.85
N LEU A 593 -1.59 -35.94 47.10
CA LEU A 593 -2.32 -35.68 48.35
C LEU A 593 -3.39 -36.76 48.63
N PHE A 594 -3.21 -37.49 49.74
CA PHE A 594 -4.14 -38.42 50.42
C PHE A 594 -4.14 -39.92 50.11
N ARG A 595 -3.01 -40.59 49.83
CA ARG A 595 -2.88 -42.04 50.10
C ARG A 595 -1.45 -42.46 50.44
N THR A 596 -1.09 -42.49 51.73
CA THR A 596 0.10 -43.23 52.19
C THR A 596 -0.28 -44.23 53.27
N ASN A 597 0.08 -45.49 53.02
CA ASN A 597 0.09 -46.56 54.04
C ASN A 597 1.24 -46.30 55.02
N TYR A 598 0.98 -46.52 56.30
CA TYR A 598 1.80 -46.14 57.46
C TYR A 598 3.17 -46.88 57.62
N SER A 599 3.72 -47.52 56.58
CA SER A 599 4.92 -48.37 56.70
C SER A 599 6.27 -47.63 56.61
N ASN A 600 6.35 -46.44 56.01
CA ASN A 600 7.64 -45.77 55.73
C ASN A 600 8.11 -44.76 56.78
N LEU A 601 7.42 -44.65 57.92
CA LEU A 601 7.80 -43.74 59.01
C LEU A 601 9.13 -44.12 59.68
N LYS A 602 9.55 -45.39 59.61
CA LYS A 602 10.82 -45.86 60.21
C LYS A 602 12.08 -45.44 59.43
N ASP A 603 12.00 -45.37 58.11
CA ASP A 603 13.14 -44.97 57.28
C ASP A 603 13.33 -43.45 57.29
N LEU A 604 12.23 -42.70 57.37
CA LEU A 604 12.26 -41.25 57.62
C LEU A 604 12.91 -40.93 58.98
N GLN A 605 12.59 -41.70 60.03
CA GLN A 605 13.20 -41.54 61.36
C GLN A 605 14.71 -41.84 61.36
N LYS A 606 15.20 -42.76 60.53
CA LYS A 606 16.65 -43.01 60.38
C LYS A 606 17.37 -41.86 59.67
N ALA A 607 16.78 -41.30 58.61
CA ALA A 607 17.34 -40.14 57.91
C ALA A 607 17.34 -38.89 58.82
N ILE A 608 16.28 -38.69 59.60
CA ILE A 608 16.17 -37.59 60.56
C ILE A 608 17.19 -37.74 61.70
N ALA A 609 17.52 -38.97 62.11
CA ALA A 609 18.54 -39.20 63.15
C ALA A 609 19.97 -38.81 62.72
N MET A 610 20.24 -38.64 61.41
CA MET A 610 21.53 -38.16 60.89
C MET A 610 21.63 -36.63 60.80
N LEU A 611 20.51 -35.90 60.94
CA LEU A 611 20.46 -34.43 60.88
C LEU A 611 21.25 -33.67 61.98
N PRO A 612 21.43 -34.16 63.21
CA PRO A 612 22.15 -33.42 64.25
C PRO A 612 23.62 -33.13 63.92
N GLU A 613 24.31 -33.99 63.16
CA GLU A 613 25.70 -33.73 62.74
C GLU A 613 25.79 -32.69 61.60
N ILE A 614 24.71 -32.53 60.83
CA ILE A 614 24.60 -31.56 59.72
C ILE A 614 24.10 -30.20 60.23
N LYS A 615 23.46 -30.17 61.41
CA LYS A 615 22.77 -29.00 61.97
C LYS A 615 23.66 -27.78 62.26
N PHE A 616 24.98 -27.93 62.24
CA PHE A 616 25.89 -26.79 62.41
C PHE A 616 26.16 -26.00 61.11
N TYR A 617 25.77 -26.52 59.94
CA TYR A 617 26.07 -25.89 58.65
C TYR A 617 24.86 -25.17 58.00
N CYS A 618 23.63 -25.42 58.44
CA CYS A 618 22.41 -24.92 57.76
C CYS A 618 21.89 -23.55 58.23
N LEU A 619 22.58 -22.82 59.10
CA LEU A 619 22.14 -21.50 59.55
C LEU A 619 22.92 -20.36 58.88
N ARG A 620 22.75 -20.24 57.56
CA ARG A 620 22.76 -18.95 56.84
C ARG A 620 22.37 -19.16 55.38
N GLN A 621 21.12 -18.85 55.05
CA GLN A 621 20.70 -18.04 53.89
C GLN A 621 19.16 -18.15 53.74
N LYS A 622 18.47 -17.06 54.09
CA LYS A 622 17.19 -16.71 53.47
C LYS A 622 17.57 -16.19 52.08
N ASP A 623 17.12 -16.88 51.02
CA ASP A 623 16.92 -16.38 49.63
C ASP A 623 17.07 -17.53 48.60
N PHE A 624 16.28 -18.61 48.72
CA PHE A 624 16.29 -19.68 47.71
C PHE A 624 14.90 -20.19 47.28
N TYR A 625 13.79 -19.60 47.75
CA TYR A 625 12.43 -20.04 47.37
C TYR A 625 11.71 -19.10 46.40
N ALA A 626 12.44 -18.23 45.68
CA ALA A 626 11.82 -17.28 44.76
C ALA A 626 11.48 -17.85 43.36
N ASP A 627 12.14 -18.92 42.92
CA ASP A 627 12.15 -19.27 41.48
C ASP A 627 11.00 -20.14 40.97
N GLN A 628 10.00 -20.47 41.79
CA GLN A 628 8.78 -21.16 41.31
C GLN A 628 7.48 -20.45 41.70
N ASN A 629 7.57 -19.26 42.25
CA ASN A 629 6.43 -18.36 42.38
C ASN A 629 6.43 -17.45 41.13
N PRO A 630 5.35 -17.35 40.33
CA PRO A 630 5.28 -16.37 39.23
C PRO A 630 5.43 -14.93 39.72
N PHE A 631 5.45 -14.72 41.04
CA PHE A 631 5.81 -13.49 41.71
C PHE A 631 7.18 -13.67 42.38
N SER A 632 8.25 -13.21 41.73
CA SER A 632 9.59 -13.24 42.35
C SER A 632 9.59 -12.42 43.65
N THR A 633 10.47 -12.76 44.61
CA THR A 633 10.63 -12.01 45.87
C THR A 633 10.83 -10.51 45.66
N GLU A 634 11.36 -10.14 44.50
CA GLU A 634 11.54 -8.78 43.99
C GLU A 634 10.23 -8.02 43.76
N ILE A 635 9.19 -8.68 43.23
CA ILE A 635 7.86 -8.10 42.99
C ILE A 635 7.12 -7.90 44.32
N ILE A 636 7.26 -8.87 45.22
CA ILE A 636 6.68 -8.82 46.57
C ILE A 636 7.34 -7.72 47.40
N GLN A 637 8.66 -7.54 47.27
CA GLN A 637 9.40 -6.46 47.91
C GLN A 637 9.03 -5.09 47.32
N PHE A 638 8.86 -5.00 45.99
CA PHE A 638 8.37 -3.79 45.30
C PHE A 638 7.00 -3.32 45.80
N LEU A 639 6.04 -4.24 45.96
CA LEU A 639 4.70 -3.95 46.50
C LEU A 639 4.71 -3.61 48.00
N LYS A 640 5.72 -4.09 48.74
CA LYS A 640 5.89 -3.77 50.17
C LYS A 640 6.37 -2.34 50.37
N ASP A 641 7.30 -1.91 49.52
CA ASP A 641 8.02 -0.63 49.62
C ASP A 641 7.23 0.56 49.06
N PHE A 642 6.16 0.33 48.28
CA PHE A 642 5.35 1.41 47.69
C PHE A 642 3.94 1.49 48.30
N SER A 643 3.46 2.71 48.54
CA SER A 643 2.19 3.01 49.26
C SER A 643 1.21 3.85 48.42
N GLY A 644 1.05 3.51 47.14
CA GLY A 644 0.20 4.24 46.19
C GLY A 644 -1.06 3.48 45.77
N ASP A 645 -1.94 4.17 45.03
CA ASP A 645 -3.05 3.52 44.33
C ASP A 645 -2.56 2.70 43.13
N TRP A 646 -3.42 1.83 42.59
CA TRP A 646 -3.09 0.98 41.43
C TRP A 646 -2.45 1.77 40.30
N LYS A 647 -2.99 2.96 40.00
CA LYS A 647 -2.55 3.80 38.89
C LYS A 647 -1.13 4.30 39.09
N GLN A 648 -0.75 4.66 40.32
CA GLN A 648 0.62 5.09 40.64
C GLN A 648 1.63 3.94 40.58
N VAL A 649 1.25 2.76 41.06
CA VAL A 649 2.11 1.56 41.00
C VAL A 649 2.31 1.12 39.56
N ASP A 650 1.24 1.08 38.77
CA ASP A 650 1.25 0.75 37.34
C ASP A 650 2.20 1.68 36.57
N GLN A 651 2.10 2.99 36.76
CA GLN A 651 3.00 3.96 36.12
C GLN A 651 4.47 3.76 36.48
N LEU A 652 4.77 3.44 37.74
CA LEU A 652 6.14 3.22 38.21
C LEU A 652 6.78 1.97 37.61
N VAL A 653 6.02 0.87 37.50
CA VAL A 653 6.49 -0.37 36.85
C VAL A 653 6.85 -0.11 35.39
N HIS A 654 6.01 0.64 34.67
CA HIS A 654 6.28 1.02 33.28
C HIS A 654 7.54 1.88 33.15
N GLN A 655 7.72 2.88 34.02
CA GLN A 655 8.89 3.76 34.00
C GLN A 655 10.20 3.00 34.24
N LEU A 656 10.22 2.06 35.20
CA LEU A 656 11.43 1.30 35.55
C LEU A 656 11.84 0.31 34.44
N ASN A 657 10.89 -0.37 33.81
CA ASN A 657 11.17 -1.26 32.67
C ASN A 657 11.68 -0.49 31.45
N PHE A 658 11.08 0.67 31.16
CA PHE A 658 11.51 1.51 30.06
C PHE A 658 12.92 2.08 30.28
N GLN A 659 13.23 2.51 31.51
CA GLN A 659 14.56 3.00 31.89
C GLN A 659 15.65 1.92 31.74
N LYS A 660 15.36 0.67 32.12
CA LYS A 660 16.28 -0.48 31.94
C LYS A 660 16.64 -0.70 30.46
N ILE A 661 15.67 -0.56 29.56
CA ILE A 661 15.87 -0.73 28.11
C ILE A 661 16.66 0.45 27.53
N ILE A 662 16.31 1.69 27.91
CA ILE A 662 17.06 2.89 27.52
C ILE A 662 18.54 2.77 27.96
N ASP A 663 18.80 2.32 29.18
CA ASP A 663 20.16 2.20 29.71
C ASP A 663 20.98 1.08 29.05
N SER A 664 20.32 0.11 28.38
CA SER A 664 20.97 -0.97 27.64
C SER A 664 21.37 -0.60 26.20
N SER A 665 20.89 0.53 25.66
CA SER A 665 21.13 0.95 24.28
C SER A 665 21.55 2.41 24.19
N ILE A 666 22.77 2.67 23.72
CA ILE A 666 23.31 4.03 23.50
C ILE A 666 22.41 4.86 22.57
N ILE A 667 21.85 4.23 21.52
CA ILE A 667 20.98 4.90 20.53
C ILE A 667 19.65 5.33 21.17
N LEU A 668 19.05 4.50 22.03
CA LEU A 668 17.81 4.82 22.76
C LEU A 668 18.05 5.85 23.87
N LYS A 669 19.24 5.83 24.48
CA LYS A 669 19.67 6.80 25.51
C LYS A 669 19.86 8.20 24.97
N GLU A 670 20.27 8.33 23.72
CA GLU A 670 20.43 9.62 23.03
C GLU A 670 19.16 10.10 22.31
N THR A 671 18.18 9.22 22.07
CA THR A 671 16.97 9.51 21.28
C THR A 671 15.71 9.49 22.16
N THR A 672 15.22 10.66 22.54
CA THR A 672 13.92 10.83 23.23
C THR A 672 12.73 10.76 22.25
N PRO A 673 11.50 10.42 22.69
CA PRO A 673 10.31 10.52 21.84
C PRO A 673 10.10 11.91 21.22
N LYS A 674 10.46 12.98 21.95
CA LYS A 674 10.43 14.36 21.45
C LYS A 674 11.48 14.61 20.36
N SER A 675 12.67 14.02 20.45
CA SER A 675 13.68 14.14 19.39
C SER A 675 13.34 13.27 18.18
N LEU A 676 12.72 12.10 18.38
CA LEU A 676 12.23 11.27 17.27
C LEU A 676 11.14 11.98 16.46
N LEU A 677 10.13 12.56 17.13
CA LEU A 677 9.09 13.34 16.45
C LEU A 677 9.70 14.51 15.68
N LYS A 678 10.66 15.22 16.28
CA LYS A 678 11.41 16.28 15.61
C LYS A 678 12.19 15.78 14.40
N ASP A 679 12.83 14.61 14.49
CA ASP A 679 13.58 13.99 13.39
C ASP A 679 12.63 13.55 12.26
N ILE A 680 11.45 13.00 12.57
CA ILE A 680 10.40 12.65 11.60
C ILE A 680 9.83 13.90 10.92
N GLU A 681 9.49 14.93 11.70
CA GLU A 681 9.02 16.22 11.15
C GLU A 681 10.07 16.86 10.24
N GLU A 682 11.35 16.81 10.64
CA GLU A 682 12.45 17.29 9.85
C GLU A 682 12.65 16.46 8.58
N LEU A 683 12.48 15.13 8.64
CA LEU A 683 12.54 14.24 7.49
C LEU A 683 11.40 14.51 6.51
N ILE A 684 10.16 14.68 6.98
CA ILE A 684 9.01 15.06 6.16
C ILE A 684 9.27 16.43 5.50
N LYS A 685 9.76 17.40 6.27
CA LYS A 685 10.11 18.73 5.76
C LYS A 685 11.18 18.65 4.67
N ARG A 686 12.25 17.88 4.89
CA ARG A 686 13.34 17.65 3.93
C ARG A 686 12.85 16.92 2.67
N ARG A 687 12.03 15.87 2.80
CA ARG A 687 11.41 15.17 1.64
C ARG A 687 10.54 16.11 0.82
N ASN A 688 9.68 16.90 1.46
CA ASN A 688 8.86 17.90 0.78
C ASN A 688 9.72 18.97 0.08
N GLN A 689 10.83 19.37 0.69
CA GLN A 689 11.79 20.29 0.08
C GLN A 689 12.52 19.63 -1.11
N ASN A 690 12.91 18.37 -1.00
CA ASN A 690 13.54 17.60 -2.07
C ASN A 690 12.62 17.44 -3.28
N ASN A 691 11.35 17.09 -3.06
CA ASN A 691 10.33 16.98 -4.12
C ASN A 691 10.16 18.30 -4.90
N LYS A 692 10.19 19.44 -4.18
CA LYS A 692 10.18 20.79 -4.79
C LYS A 692 11.46 21.06 -5.59
N THR A 693 12.62 20.65 -5.08
CA THR A 693 13.91 20.78 -5.77
C THR A 693 13.98 19.89 -7.02
N ASN A 694 13.52 18.64 -6.95
CA ASN A 694 13.46 17.71 -8.08
C ASN A 694 12.61 18.27 -9.22
N SER A 695 11.47 18.88 -8.90
CA SER A 695 10.62 19.56 -9.89
C SER A 695 11.38 20.68 -10.62
N LYS A 696 12.28 21.40 -9.95
CA LYS A 696 13.15 22.40 -10.58
C LYS A 696 14.22 21.75 -11.45
N ARG A 697 14.97 20.77 -10.93
CA ARG A 697 16.00 20.01 -11.67
C ARG A 697 15.46 19.41 -12.96
N LEU A 698 14.24 18.87 -12.92
CA LEU A 698 13.59 18.31 -14.10
C LEU A 698 13.43 19.37 -15.22
N LYS A 699 13.02 20.59 -14.88
CA LYS A 699 12.89 21.67 -15.86
C LYS A 699 14.21 22.07 -16.48
N GLU A 700 15.27 22.14 -15.67
CA GLU A 700 16.62 22.48 -16.13
C GLU A 700 17.08 21.47 -17.17
N LYS A 701 16.95 20.18 -16.85
CA LYS A 701 17.28 19.09 -17.77
C LYS A 701 16.48 19.13 -19.07
N LEU A 702 15.20 19.49 -19.03
CA LEU A 702 14.40 19.67 -20.25
C LEU A 702 14.86 20.89 -21.06
N GLY A 703 15.32 21.95 -20.40
CA GLY A 703 15.91 23.12 -21.04
C GLY A 703 17.24 22.84 -21.74
N GLU A 704 18.09 21.99 -21.16
CA GLU A 704 19.36 21.56 -21.77
C GLU A 704 19.13 20.92 -23.15
N ARG A 705 18.12 20.06 -23.29
CA ARG A 705 17.78 19.39 -24.57
C ARG A 705 17.31 20.36 -25.65
N PHE A 706 16.63 21.44 -25.28
CA PHE A 706 16.28 22.50 -26.22
C PHE A 706 17.53 23.25 -26.66
N GLN A 707 18.43 23.52 -25.71
CA GLN A 707 19.70 24.21 -25.97
C GLN A 707 20.63 23.35 -26.85
N GLU A 708 20.61 22.03 -26.74
CA GLU A 708 21.34 21.11 -27.63
C GLU A 708 20.95 21.31 -29.11
N LEU A 709 19.64 21.41 -29.41
CA LEU A 709 19.16 21.68 -30.76
C LEU A 709 19.56 23.08 -31.26
N GLU A 710 19.51 24.09 -30.39
CA GLU A 710 20.01 25.43 -30.74
C GLU A 710 21.53 25.44 -30.98
N ASN A 711 22.29 24.74 -30.14
CA ASN A 711 23.74 24.60 -30.28
C ASN A 711 24.09 23.87 -31.60
N LEU A 712 23.34 22.82 -31.98
CA LEU A 712 23.51 22.12 -33.27
C LEU A 712 23.38 23.07 -34.47
N LEU A 713 22.42 24.00 -34.42
CA LEU A 713 22.23 25.00 -35.49
C LEU A 713 23.41 25.96 -35.61
N ILE A 714 24.07 26.30 -34.49
CA ILE A 714 25.21 27.23 -34.45
C ILE A 714 26.53 26.53 -34.80
N THR A 715 26.70 25.25 -34.43
CA THR A 715 27.94 24.48 -34.64
C THR A 715 28.34 24.39 -36.11
N PRO A 716 29.57 24.76 -36.52
CA PRO A 716 30.04 24.69 -37.90
C PRO A 716 29.98 23.25 -38.46
N ALA A 717 29.54 23.10 -39.71
CA ALA A 717 29.32 21.78 -40.33
C ALA A 717 30.58 20.89 -40.37
N GLY A 718 31.79 21.46 -40.34
CA GLY A 718 33.04 20.70 -40.30
C GLY A 718 33.31 19.98 -38.98
N ARG A 719 32.61 20.32 -37.89
CA ARG A 719 32.72 19.66 -36.58
C ARG A 719 31.65 18.60 -36.34
N LEU A 720 30.71 18.45 -37.27
CA LEU A 720 29.56 17.56 -37.14
C LEU A 720 29.78 16.26 -37.93
N ASN A 721 29.35 15.14 -37.37
CA ASN A 721 29.28 13.87 -38.09
C ASN A 721 28.13 13.91 -39.13
N ASN A 722 28.03 12.89 -40.00
CA ASN A 722 27.03 12.87 -41.07
C ASN A 722 25.58 12.86 -40.54
N LYS A 723 25.30 12.14 -39.44
CA LYS A 723 23.97 12.10 -38.81
C LYS A 723 23.58 13.47 -38.24
N GLU A 724 24.53 14.15 -37.60
CA GLU A 724 24.34 15.49 -37.04
C GLU A 724 24.13 16.54 -38.14
N LYS A 725 24.79 16.42 -39.29
CA LYS A 725 24.57 17.30 -40.45
C LYS A 725 23.15 17.16 -41.01
N GLU A 726 22.66 15.93 -41.11
CA GLU A 726 21.30 15.65 -41.55
C GLU A 726 20.27 16.19 -40.55
N LEU A 727 20.46 15.88 -39.26
CA LEU A 727 19.62 16.42 -38.18
C LEU A 727 19.63 17.95 -38.18
N LYS A 728 20.79 18.59 -38.38
CA LYS A 728 20.90 20.05 -38.49
C LYS A 728 20.04 20.63 -39.62
N LYS A 729 19.96 19.96 -40.77
CA LYS A 729 19.13 20.38 -41.91
C LYS A 729 17.65 20.34 -41.54
N ILE A 730 17.20 19.22 -40.95
CA ILE A 730 15.82 19.00 -40.51
C ILE A 730 15.43 20.01 -39.43
N VAL A 731 16.24 20.15 -38.38
CA VAL A 731 16.01 21.08 -37.26
C VAL A 731 15.95 22.54 -37.76
N ARG A 732 16.75 22.92 -38.76
CA ARG A 732 16.70 24.26 -39.37
C ARG A 732 15.40 24.50 -40.13
N SER A 733 14.95 23.51 -40.90
CA SER A 733 13.68 23.53 -41.61
C SER A 733 12.49 23.64 -40.63
N GLY A 734 12.47 22.77 -39.61
CA GLY A 734 11.45 22.77 -38.56
C GLY A 734 11.36 24.08 -37.78
N LYS A 735 12.51 24.71 -37.46
CA LYS A 735 12.55 26.04 -36.83
C LYS A 735 11.86 27.09 -37.69
N ARG A 736 12.10 27.08 -39.01
CA ARG A 736 11.45 28.01 -39.95
C ARG A 736 9.93 27.82 -39.98
N ILE A 737 9.46 26.58 -40.04
CA ILE A 737 8.02 26.25 -40.01
C ILE A 737 7.38 26.82 -38.76
N LEU A 738 7.92 26.52 -37.57
CA LEU A 738 7.35 26.98 -36.30
C LEU A 738 7.37 28.51 -36.17
N THR A 739 8.48 29.17 -36.50
CA THR A 739 8.54 30.64 -36.43
C THR A 739 7.55 31.33 -37.38
N HIS A 740 7.26 30.72 -38.53
CA HIS A 740 6.22 31.20 -39.42
C HIS A 740 4.83 31.03 -38.80
N GLU A 741 4.53 29.86 -38.23
CA GLU A 741 3.26 29.63 -37.54
C GLU A 741 3.03 30.54 -36.32
N PHE A 742 4.08 30.84 -35.55
CA PHE A 742 3.99 31.78 -34.41
C PHE A 742 3.61 33.20 -34.83
N SER A 743 3.97 33.61 -36.05
CA SER A 743 3.61 34.94 -36.57
C SER A 743 2.15 35.07 -37.02
N LYS A 744 1.40 33.96 -37.09
CA LYS A 744 0.00 33.95 -37.56
C LYS A 744 -0.98 34.29 -36.45
N THR A 745 -2.09 34.92 -36.82
CA THR A 745 -3.23 35.21 -35.92
C THR A 745 -4.47 34.36 -36.22
N LYS A 746 -4.60 33.85 -37.46
CA LYS A 746 -5.65 32.96 -37.98
C LYS A 746 -5.04 31.95 -38.97
N ARG A 747 -5.78 30.91 -39.39
CA ARG A 747 -5.34 29.89 -40.36
C ARG A 747 -4.01 29.21 -40.01
N PHE A 748 -3.92 28.72 -38.78
CA PHE A 748 -2.80 27.88 -38.36
C PHE A 748 -2.73 26.59 -39.18
N LYS A 749 -1.62 25.87 -39.18
CA LYS A 749 -1.57 24.47 -39.64
C LYS A 749 -2.20 23.52 -38.63
N SER A 750 -2.75 22.39 -39.08
CA SER A 750 -3.27 21.38 -38.14
C SER A 750 -2.14 20.81 -37.28
N ILE A 751 -2.47 20.30 -36.09
CA ILE A 751 -1.45 19.71 -35.21
C ILE A 751 -0.80 18.51 -35.91
N ARG A 752 -1.58 17.71 -36.64
CA ARG A 752 -1.10 16.59 -37.45
C ARG A 752 -0.09 17.03 -38.51
N GLU A 753 -0.42 18.04 -39.32
CA GLU A 753 0.51 18.58 -40.34
C GLU A 753 1.84 19.07 -39.73
N LEU A 754 1.77 19.67 -38.54
CA LEU A 754 2.97 20.11 -37.82
C LEU A 754 3.81 18.94 -37.32
N CYS A 755 3.17 17.88 -36.83
CA CYS A 755 3.81 16.64 -36.37
C CYS A 755 4.32 15.74 -37.52
N GLU A 756 3.74 15.84 -38.72
CA GLU A 756 4.19 15.14 -39.93
C GLU A 756 5.36 15.86 -40.63
N SER A 757 5.53 17.17 -40.39
CA SER A 757 6.61 17.96 -40.97
C SER A 757 7.90 17.98 -40.13
N ASP A 758 8.97 18.59 -40.68
CA ASP A 758 10.26 18.76 -39.99
C ASP A 758 10.16 19.48 -38.63
N SER A 759 9.06 20.21 -38.35
CA SER A 759 8.84 20.82 -37.03
C SER A 759 8.70 19.81 -35.90
N LYS A 760 8.41 18.53 -36.20
CA LYS A 760 8.23 17.48 -35.19
C LYS A 760 9.38 17.39 -34.19
N HIS A 761 10.63 17.55 -34.64
CA HIS A 761 11.79 17.48 -33.76
C HIS A 761 11.80 18.57 -32.67
N TRP A 762 11.32 19.77 -33.00
CA TRP A 762 11.17 20.85 -32.02
C TRP A 762 9.95 20.63 -31.14
N ILE A 763 8.83 20.23 -31.73
CA ILE A 763 7.58 20.01 -31.00
C ILE A 763 7.77 18.94 -29.93
N PHE A 764 8.30 17.76 -30.26
CA PHE A 764 8.52 16.67 -29.31
C PHE A 764 9.68 16.91 -28.33
N ASN A 765 10.59 17.85 -28.63
CA ASN A 765 11.63 18.27 -27.69
C ASN A 765 11.05 19.22 -26.62
N MET A 766 10.15 20.13 -27.02
CA MET A 766 9.45 21.04 -26.12
C MET A 766 8.30 20.35 -25.36
N LYS A 767 7.48 19.56 -26.06
CA LYS A 767 6.30 18.86 -25.56
C LYS A 767 6.58 17.37 -25.45
N ASN A 768 7.10 16.97 -24.28
CA ASN A 768 7.50 15.58 -24.02
C ASN A 768 6.35 14.72 -23.49
N VAL A 769 5.29 15.34 -22.96
CA VAL A 769 4.08 14.64 -22.52
C VAL A 769 2.90 15.05 -23.40
N TRP A 770 2.21 14.08 -23.96
CA TRP A 770 0.98 14.28 -24.72
C TRP A 770 -0.19 13.71 -23.93
N MET A 771 -1.25 14.49 -23.72
CA MET A 771 -2.43 14.09 -22.94
C MET A 771 -3.67 14.19 -23.82
N MET A 772 -4.31 13.06 -24.11
CA MET A 772 -5.33 12.94 -25.16
C MET A 772 -6.37 11.89 -24.79
N ASN A 773 -7.53 11.91 -25.44
CA ASN A 773 -8.44 10.75 -25.47
C ASN A 773 -8.05 9.80 -26.63
N PRO A 774 -8.50 8.53 -26.62
CA PRO A 774 -8.06 7.54 -27.61
C PRO A 774 -8.34 7.98 -29.06
N LEU A 775 -9.54 8.52 -29.34
CA LEU A 775 -9.91 8.98 -30.68
C LEU A 775 -9.04 10.14 -31.18
N SER A 776 -8.62 11.06 -30.29
CA SER A 776 -7.75 12.17 -30.67
C SER A 776 -6.33 11.70 -31.02
N VAL A 777 -5.86 10.57 -30.47
CA VAL A 777 -4.53 10.01 -30.80
C VAL A 777 -4.44 9.73 -32.30
N SER A 778 -5.37 8.96 -32.86
CA SER A 778 -5.40 8.63 -34.29
C SER A 778 -5.65 9.84 -35.20
N GLU A 779 -6.42 10.81 -34.72
CA GLU A 779 -6.72 12.01 -35.50
C GLU A 779 -5.50 12.93 -35.63
N ILE A 780 -4.75 13.12 -34.53
CA ILE A 780 -3.78 14.22 -34.40
C ILE A 780 -2.33 13.74 -34.55
N LEU A 781 -2.00 12.56 -34.07
CA LEU A 781 -0.63 12.07 -34.10
C LEU A 781 -0.37 11.27 -35.39
N PRO A 782 0.81 11.41 -36.01
CA PRO A 782 1.15 10.62 -37.17
C PRO A 782 1.20 9.13 -36.81
N PHE A 783 0.88 8.27 -37.76
CA PHE A 783 0.88 6.83 -37.59
C PHE A 783 2.32 6.28 -37.68
N GLU A 784 3.13 6.56 -36.65
CA GLU A 784 4.54 6.15 -36.55
C GLU A 784 4.73 5.14 -35.40
N LYS A 785 5.31 3.97 -35.70
CA LYS A 785 5.65 2.94 -34.71
C LYS A 785 6.58 3.50 -33.62
N GLU A 786 6.30 3.18 -32.36
CA GLU A 786 7.20 3.46 -31.22
C GLU A 786 7.66 4.93 -31.11
N GLN A 787 6.79 5.86 -31.53
CA GLN A 787 7.01 7.31 -31.42
C GLN A 787 7.23 7.78 -29.97
N PHE A 788 6.59 7.10 -29.01
CA PHE A 788 6.65 7.33 -27.58
C PHE A 788 7.39 6.21 -26.86
N ASP A 789 8.13 6.56 -25.82
CA ASP A 789 8.87 5.60 -25.00
C ASP A 789 7.95 4.97 -23.94
N LEU A 790 6.92 5.70 -23.50
CA LEU A 790 5.93 5.22 -22.51
C LEU A 790 4.52 5.68 -22.89
N LEU A 791 3.58 4.73 -22.89
CA LEU A 791 2.14 4.98 -22.89
C LEU A 791 1.57 4.72 -21.49
N ILE A 792 0.81 5.66 -20.96
CA ILE A 792 0.04 5.49 -19.72
C ILE A 792 -1.44 5.59 -20.09
N ILE A 793 -2.21 4.57 -19.76
CA ILE A 793 -3.66 4.53 -19.98
C ILE A 793 -4.32 4.65 -18.61
N ASP A 794 -5.07 5.72 -18.36
CA ASP A 794 -5.85 5.89 -17.13
C ASP A 794 -7.34 5.62 -17.40
N GLU A 795 -8.08 5.26 -16.35
CA GLU A 795 -9.48 4.80 -16.45
C GLU A 795 -9.66 3.66 -17.46
N ALA A 796 -8.67 2.76 -17.54
CA ALA A 796 -8.60 1.67 -18.52
C ALA A 796 -9.80 0.71 -18.50
N SER A 797 -10.51 0.59 -17.37
CA SER A 797 -11.74 -0.21 -17.26
C SER A 797 -12.89 0.34 -18.11
N GLN A 798 -12.80 1.58 -18.58
CA GLN A 798 -13.82 2.25 -19.39
C GLN A 798 -13.43 2.40 -20.86
N ILE A 799 -12.25 1.91 -21.26
CA ILE A 799 -11.77 2.02 -22.64
C ILE A 799 -11.94 0.66 -23.33
N PRO A 800 -12.76 0.58 -24.40
CA PRO A 800 -12.83 -0.61 -25.24
C PRO A 800 -11.45 -0.95 -25.82
N GLU A 801 -11.14 -2.23 -25.93
CA GLU A 801 -9.85 -2.71 -26.44
C GLU A 801 -9.51 -2.14 -27.83
N GLU A 802 -10.48 -2.05 -28.74
CA GLU A 802 -10.23 -1.57 -30.09
C GLU A 802 -9.80 -0.10 -30.12
N ASP A 803 -10.29 0.71 -29.19
CA ASP A 803 -10.07 2.16 -29.19
C ASP A 803 -8.63 2.53 -28.78
N ILE A 804 -7.86 1.59 -28.21
CA ILE A 804 -6.49 1.86 -27.72
C ILE A 804 -5.37 1.28 -28.59
N ILE A 805 -5.69 0.38 -29.52
CA ILE A 805 -4.70 -0.29 -30.39
C ILE A 805 -3.77 0.71 -31.11
N PRO A 806 -4.26 1.82 -31.70
CA PRO A 806 -3.36 2.78 -32.34
C PRO A 806 -2.45 3.55 -31.38
N ALA A 807 -2.84 3.69 -30.11
CA ALA A 807 -1.96 4.26 -29.09
C ALA A 807 -0.86 3.26 -28.70
N LEU A 808 -1.21 1.98 -28.54
CA LEU A 808 -0.24 0.90 -28.27
C LEU A 808 0.82 0.79 -29.38
N TYR A 809 0.42 0.92 -30.65
CA TYR A 809 1.33 0.90 -31.80
C TYR A 809 2.42 1.99 -31.73
N ARG A 810 2.06 3.16 -31.20
CA ARG A 810 2.95 4.32 -31.09
C ARG A 810 3.87 4.27 -29.87
N ALA A 811 3.82 3.23 -29.02
CA ALA A 811 4.56 3.17 -27.76
C ALA A 811 5.46 1.93 -27.64
N LYS A 812 6.58 2.08 -26.90
CA LYS A 812 7.51 0.98 -26.58
C LYS A 812 7.14 0.20 -25.33
N GLN A 813 6.51 0.88 -24.37
CA GLN A 813 6.10 0.36 -23.07
C GLN A 813 4.70 0.88 -22.76
N VAL A 814 3.85 0.07 -22.11
CA VAL A 814 2.54 0.50 -21.65
C VAL A 814 2.36 0.28 -20.14
N ILE A 815 1.78 1.27 -19.46
CA ILE A 815 1.30 1.16 -18.08
C ILE A 815 -0.21 1.37 -18.10
N ILE A 816 -0.95 0.34 -17.69
CA ILE A 816 -2.41 0.34 -17.72
C ILE A 816 -2.93 0.57 -16.31
N VAL A 817 -3.59 1.70 -16.07
CA VAL A 817 -4.10 2.13 -14.77
C VAL A 817 -5.62 2.12 -14.80
N GLY A 818 -6.22 1.44 -13.83
CA GLY A 818 -7.67 1.37 -13.75
C GLY A 818 -8.14 0.61 -12.53
N ASP A 819 -9.42 0.27 -12.53
CA ASP A 819 -10.04 -0.48 -11.46
C ASP A 819 -11.12 -1.41 -12.00
N LYS A 820 -10.84 -2.72 -12.00
CA LYS A 820 -11.79 -3.75 -12.45
C LYS A 820 -13.13 -3.75 -11.70
N MET A 821 -13.16 -3.21 -10.47
CA MET A 821 -14.36 -3.16 -9.63
C MET A 821 -15.14 -1.84 -9.78
N GLN A 822 -14.72 -0.94 -10.67
CA GLN A 822 -15.47 0.24 -11.09
C GLN A 822 -16.18 0.02 -12.43
N MET A 823 -16.81 1.07 -12.98
CA MET A 823 -17.67 0.96 -14.17
C MET A 823 -16.92 0.34 -15.37
N PRO A 824 -17.52 -0.64 -16.06
CA PRO A 824 -17.05 -1.11 -17.36
C PRO A 824 -17.32 -0.04 -18.45
N PRO A 825 -16.84 -0.24 -19.70
CA PRO A 825 -17.09 0.70 -20.77
C PRO A 825 -18.59 0.77 -21.09
N SER A 826 -19.08 1.96 -21.42
CA SER A 826 -20.47 2.20 -21.77
C SER A 826 -20.58 2.69 -23.21
N ASN A 827 -21.30 1.96 -24.07
CA ASN A 827 -21.56 2.40 -25.44
C ASN A 827 -22.57 3.56 -25.45
N PHE A 828 -22.10 4.81 -25.58
CA PHE A 828 -22.95 5.99 -25.77
C PHE A 828 -23.71 6.00 -27.12
N PHE A 829 -23.34 5.11 -28.05
CA PHE A 829 -23.76 5.15 -29.45
C PHE A 829 -24.40 3.86 -30.00
N SER A 830 -24.32 2.72 -29.28
CA SER A 830 -24.90 1.44 -29.72
C SER A 830 -25.53 0.69 -28.55
N GLY A 831 -26.71 0.10 -28.78
CA GLY A 831 -27.45 -0.68 -27.78
C GLY A 831 -26.99 -2.14 -27.63
N ASN A 832 -25.80 -2.50 -28.13
CA ASN A 832 -25.27 -3.87 -28.08
C ASN A 832 -24.34 -4.08 -26.88
N GLU A 833 -24.19 -5.35 -26.47
CA GLU A 833 -23.23 -5.79 -25.46
C GLU A 833 -21.83 -5.28 -25.78
N VAL A 834 -21.21 -4.66 -24.77
CA VAL A 834 -19.88 -4.05 -24.86
C VAL A 834 -18.85 -5.17 -24.72
N GLY A 835 -17.84 -5.18 -25.60
CA GLY A 835 -16.70 -6.09 -25.48
C GLY A 835 -15.87 -5.84 -24.21
N PRO A 836 -14.86 -6.68 -23.94
CA PRO A 836 -13.96 -6.50 -22.79
C PRO A 836 -13.23 -5.15 -22.86
N SER A 837 -12.87 -4.62 -21.69
CA SER A 837 -12.03 -3.44 -21.58
C SER A 837 -10.56 -3.81 -21.74
N ILE A 838 -9.71 -2.86 -22.12
CA ILE A 838 -8.26 -3.11 -22.19
C ILE A 838 -7.67 -3.55 -20.84
N LEU A 839 -8.27 -3.11 -19.73
CA LEU A 839 -7.86 -3.54 -18.39
C LEU A 839 -8.10 -5.03 -18.17
N ASP A 840 -9.18 -5.60 -18.73
CA ASP A 840 -9.50 -7.02 -18.57
C ASP A 840 -8.44 -7.91 -19.27
N THR A 841 -8.11 -7.58 -20.52
CA THR A 841 -7.03 -8.26 -21.26
C THR A 841 -5.68 -8.09 -20.57
N ALA A 842 -5.37 -6.88 -20.10
CA ALA A 842 -4.10 -6.60 -19.47
C ALA A 842 -3.93 -7.30 -18.11
N ASN A 843 -4.99 -7.41 -17.31
CA ASN A 843 -4.96 -8.14 -16.04
C ASN A 843 -4.63 -9.63 -16.19
N TYR A 844 -4.93 -10.21 -17.35
CA TYR A 844 -4.60 -11.61 -17.64
C TYR A 844 -3.18 -11.80 -18.19
N ARG A 845 -2.63 -10.77 -18.86
CA ARG A 845 -1.40 -10.89 -19.67
C ARG A 845 -0.18 -10.17 -19.07
N LEU A 846 -0.39 -9.15 -18.25
CA LEU A 846 0.67 -8.33 -17.66
C LEU A 846 0.69 -8.48 -16.14
N ASP A 847 1.84 -8.16 -15.53
CA ASP A 847 1.96 -8.11 -14.08
C ASP A 847 1.04 -7.04 -13.49
N ASN A 848 0.33 -7.38 -12.41
CA ASN A 848 -0.64 -6.49 -11.77
C ASN A 848 -0.17 -6.04 -10.39
N HIS A 849 -0.11 -4.72 -10.19
CA HIS A 849 0.23 -4.11 -8.91
C HIS A 849 -0.96 -3.33 -8.35
N MET A 850 -1.43 -3.76 -7.18
CA MET A 850 -2.50 -3.07 -6.47
C MET A 850 -1.97 -1.95 -5.57
N LEU A 851 -2.50 -0.74 -5.73
CA LEU A 851 -2.29 0.34 -4.77
C LEU A 851 -3.08 0.05 -3.50
N ARG A 852 -2.38 -0.01 -2.36
CA ARG A 852 -2.96 -0.51 -1.11
C ARG A 852 -3.55 0.57 -0.23
N TRP A 853 -2.93 1.74 -0.16
CA TRP A 853 -3.33 2.77 0.79
C TRP A 853 -4.53 3.56 0.31
N HIS A 854 -5.54 3.72 1.17
CA HIS A 854 -6.74 4.51 0.93
C HIS A 854 -6.71 5.82 1.72
N TYR A 855 -6.83 6.94 0.99
CA TYR A 855 -6.67 8.31 1.51
C TYR A 855 -7.94 9.16 1.45
N ARG A 856 -9.02 8.67 0.81
CA ARG A 856 -10.23 9.48 0.56
C ARG A 856 -11.12 9.57 1.80
N SER A 857 -11.48 8.41 2.34
CA SER A 857 -12.38 8.32 3.49
C SER A 857 -11.65 8.76 4.74
N LYS A 858 -12.19 9.79 5.41
CA LYS A 858 -11.73 10.19 6.73
C LYS A 858 -12.02 9.09 7.73
N ASN A 859 -13.23 8.52 7.73
CA ASN A 859 -13.59 7.39 8.60
C ASN A 859 -13.56 6.05 7.83
N PRO A 860 -12.94 4.97 8.36
CA PRO A 860 -12.90 3.66 7.70
C PRO A 860 -14.24 3.04 7.42
N GLN A 861 -15.27 3.31 8.24
CA GLN A 861 -16.62 2.75 8.07
C GLN A 861 -17.13 2.96 6.63
N LEU A 862 -16.71 4.06 5.99
CA LEU A 862 -17.09 4.41 4.62
C LEU A 862 -16.54 3.47 3.55
N ILE A 863 -15.31 2.96 3.72
CA ILE A 863 -14.64 2.12 2.71
C ILE A 863 -14.64 0.64 3.09
N GLN A 864 -14.87 0.32 4.35
CA GLN A 864 -14.77 -1.02 4.93
C GLN A 864 -15.59 -2.09 4.21
N PHE A 865 -16.87 -1.84 3.96
CA PHE A 865 -17.70 -2.76 3.18
C PHE A 865 -17.12 -2.97 1.78
N SER A 866 -16.75 -1.89 1.10
CA SER A 866 -16.19 -1.96 -0.24
C SER A 866 -14.86 -2.72 -0.28
N ASN A 867 -13.99 -2.49 0.72
CA ASN A 867 -12.73 -3.21 0.90
C ASN A 867 -12.95 -4.72 1.05
N HIS A 868 -13.91 -5.11 1.88
CA HIS A 868 -14.25 -6.52 2.10
C HIS A 868 -14.89 -7.16 0.86
N ALA A 869 -15.92 -6.52 0.30
CA ALA A 869 -16.75 -7.07 -0.77
C ALA A 869 -16.06 -7.11 -2.14
N PHE A 870 -15.17 -6.15 -2.45
CA PHE A 870 -14.62 -5.96 -3.80
C PHE A 870 -13.09 -6.06 -3.88
N TYR A 871 -12.38 -5.93 -2.75
CA TYR A 871 -10.91 -5.76 -2.76
C TYR A 871 -10.18 -6.76 -1.85
N ASP A 872 -10.83 -7.86 -1.47
CA ASP A 872 -10.26 -8.94 -0.63
C ASP A 872 -9.60 -8.43 0.65
N SER A 873 -10.09 -7.31 1.20
CA SER A 873 -9.52 -6.64 2.37
C SER A 873 -8.03 -6.24 2.22
N GLN A 874 -7.55 -6.02 0.99
CA GLN A 874 -6.16 -5.60 0.71
C GLN A 874 -5.94 -4.08 0.83
N LEU A 875 -7.02 -3.28 0.94
CA LEU A 875 -6.89 -1.83 1.15
C LEU A 875 -6.60 -1.48 2.60
N GLU A 876 -5.84 -0.41 2.73
CA GLU A 876 -5.24 0.03 3.96
C GLU A 876 -5.64 1.46 4.26
N VAL A 877 -6.48 1.66 5.27
CA VAL A 877 -7.06 2.98 5.56
C VAL A 877 -6.20 3.73 6.57
N SER A 878 -5.89 4.99 6.28
CA SER A 878 -5.22 5.84 7.26
C SER A 878 -6.12 6.00 8.49
N PRO A 879 -5.59 5.80 9.70
CA PRO A 879 -6.39 5.81 10.90
C PRO A 879 -6.78 7.25 11.33
N THR A 880 -7.99 7.44 11.85
CA THR A 880 -8.62 8.77 11.99
C THR A 880 -8.67 9.28 13.42
N MET A 881 -8.55 10.61 13.58
CA MET A 881 -8.70 11.32 14.85
C MET A 881 -10.13 11.39 15.43
N GLN A 882 -11.14 11.17 14.59
CA GLN A 882 -12.53 11.43 14.94
C GLN A 882 -13.18 10.17 15.51
N ILE A 883 -12.94 9.96 16.79
CA ILE A 883 -13.57 8.91 17.59
C ILE A 883 -15.01 9.32 17.92
N GLY A 884 -15.99 8.45 17.63
CA GLY A 884 -17.36 8.55 18.15
C GLY A 884 -18.39 9.28 17.27
N GLN A 885 -18.02 9.72 16.06
CA GLN A 885 -18.99 10.15 15.05
C GLN A 885 -19.26 8.99 14.09
N ASN A 886 -20.51 8.52 14.05
CA ASN A 886 -20.92 7.47 13.13
C ASN A 886 -20.94 8.07 11.71
N ALA A 887 -20.00 7.67 10.86
CA ALA A 887 -19.89 8.19 9.50
C ALA A 887 -20.90 7.54 8.54
N LEU A 888 -21.56 6.46 8.98
CA LEU A 888 -22.49 5.68 8.18
C LEU A 888 -23.82 5.51 8.92
N GLU A 889 -24.88 6.12 8.40
CA GLU A 889 -26.19 6.09 9.05
C GLU A 889 -27.29 5.52 8.15
N TYR A 890 -28.16 4.70 8.75
CA TYR A 890 -29.36 4.18 8.12
C TYR A 890 -30.60 4.98 8.53
N HIS A 891 -31.41 5.37 7.54
CA HIS A 891 -32.68 6.06 7.73
C HIS A 891 -33.79 5.23 7.10
N PHE A 892 -34.52 4.48 7.92
CA PHE A 892 -35.71 3.76 7.45
C PHE A 892 -36.86 4.73 7.23
N VAL A 893 -37.42 4.74 6.02
CA VAL A 893 -38.56 5.60 5.66
C VAL A 893 -39.82 4.75 5.62
N SER A 894 -40.73 4.99 6.56
CA SER A 894 -42.05 4.37 6.55
C SER A 894 -42.93 4.96 5.44
N ASP A 895 -43.88 4.16 4.94
CA ASP A 895 -44.90 4.57 3.96
C ASP A 895 -44.37 4.94 2.55
N SER A 896 -43.49 4.13 1.97
CA SER A 896 -42.83 4.31 0.65
C SER A 896 -43.66 5.00 -0.45
N ASN A 897 -44.97 4.76 -0.52
CA ASN A 897 -45.86 5.20 -1.61
C ASN A 897 -45.19 5.06 -2.99
N TYR A 898 -44.52 3.92 -3.16
CA TYR A 898 -43.64 3.68 -4.30
C TYR A 898 -44.48 3.39 -5.54
N HIS A 899 -44.16 4.07 -6.63
CA HIS A 899 -44.77 3.83 -7.95
C HIS A 899 -43.76 4.14 -9.05
N GLU A 900 -43.67 3.26 -10.05
CA GLU A 900 -42.89 3.49 -11.29
C GLU A 900 -41.43 3.95 -11.08
N GLY A 901 -40.73 3.41 -10.08
CA GLY A 901 -39.33 3.79 -9.81
C GLY A 901 -39.17 5.11 -9.04
N ILE A 902 -40.26 5.61 -8.46
CA ILE A 902 -40.31 6.86 -7.67
C ILE A 902 -40.79 6.54 -6.26
N ASN A 903 -40.06 7.07 -5.27
CA ASN A 903 -40.44 7.08 -3.86
C ASN A 903 -40.48 8.55 -3.37
N PRO A 904 -41.67 9.16 -3.35
CA PRO A 904 -41.83 10.55 -2.92
C PRO A 904 -41.51 10.78 -1.44
N LYS A 905 -41.71 9.76 -0.59
CA LYS A 905 -41.46 9.89 0.85
C LYS A 905 -39.98 9.94 1.16
N GLU A 906 -39.16 9.10 0.53
CA GLU A 906 -37.70 9.21 0.66
C GLU A 906 -37.20 10.59 0.22
N ALA A 907 -37.70 11.10 -0.91
CA ALA A 907 -37.30 12.43 -1.40
C ALA A 907 -37.71 13.57 -0.46
N GLU A 908 -38.80 13.42 0.28
CA GLU A 908 -39.23 14.36 1.31
C GLU A 908 -38.39 14.23 2.59
N SER A 909 -38.10 13.00 3.03
CA SER A 909 -37.23 12.72 4.18
C SER A 909 -35.82 13.27 3.97
N ILE A 910 -35.25 13.10 2.78
CA ILE A 910 -33.94 13.65 2.43
C ILE A 910 -33.95 15.18 2.50
N ARG A 911 -34.97 15.83 1.94
CA ARG A 911 -35.13 17.30 2.00
C ARG A 911 -35.15 17.79 3.45
N GLN A 912 -36.00 17.19 4.28
CA GLN A 912 -36.12 17.56 5.70
C GLN A 912 -34.81 17.33 6.47
N TYR A 913 -34.13 16.21 6.19
CA TYR A 913 -32.85 15.89 6.80
C TYR A 913 -31.77 16.90 6.42
N LEU A 914 -31.74 17.30 5.15
CA LEU A 914 -30.81 18.28 4.61
C LEU A 914 -31.06 19.67 5.22
N GLU A 915 -32.33 20.11 5.29
CA GLU A 915 -32.73 21.36 5.96
C GLU A 915 -32.29 21.42 7.42
N LYS A 916 -32.41 20.30 8.14
CA LYS A 916 -32.04 20.20 9.55
C LYS A 916 -30.52 20.29 9.78
N ASN A 917 -29.72 19.73 8.87
CA ASN A 917 -28.27 19.59 9.06
C ASN A 917 -27.43 20.62 8.27
N LEU A 918 -28.06 21.48 7.47
CA LEU A 918 -27.39 22.50 6.65
C LEU A 918 -26.38 23.35 7.42
N ALA A 919 -26.69 23.75 8.66
CA ALA A 919 -25.79 24.55 9.49
C ALA A 919 -24.49 23.80 9.85
N ASN A 920 -24.52 22.46 9.91
CA ASN A 920 -23.33 21.65 10.19
C ASN A 920 -22.48 21.40 8.93
N TRP A 921 -23.02 21.70 7.74
CA TRP A 921 -22.43 21.37 6.44
C TRP A 921 -22.14 22.61 5.58
N GLU A 922 -22.09 23.80 6.16
CA GLU A 922 -21.99 25.08 5.43
C GLU A 922 -20.77 25.18 4.49
N SER A 923 -19.72 24.40 4.73
CA SER A 923 -18.49 24.33 3.90
C SER A 923 -18.28 22.99 3.18
N LYS A 924 -19.25 22.08 3.21
CA LYS A 924 -19.14 20.72 2.67
C LYS A 924 -19.77 20.61 1.29
N ILE A 925 -19.20 19.78 0.42
CA ILE A 925 -19.82 19.38 -0.84
C ILE A 925 -20.83 18.26 -0.55
N ILE A 926 -22.08 18.44 -0.96
CA ILE A 926 -23.18 17.51 -0.68
C ILE A 926 -23.60 16.78 -1.97
N GLY A 927 -23.52 15.45 -1.96
CA GLY A 927 -24.03 14.60 -3.03
C GLY A 927 -25.37 13.98 -2.65
N VAL A 928 -26.35 14.04 -3.53
CA VAL A 928 -27.61 13.29 -3.43
C VAL A 928 -27.68 12.27 -4.56
N ALA A 929 -27.65 10.99 -4.20
CA ALA A 929 -27.62 9.87 -5.12
C ALA A 929 -28.99 9.18 -5.23
N ALA A 930 -29.39 8.84 -6.46
CA ALA A 930 -30.62 8.11 -6.75
C ALA A 930 -30.34 6.82 -7.56
N PHE A 931 -31.07 5.75 -7.30
CA PHE A 931 -30.88 4.50 -8.06
C PHE A 931 -31.55 4.52 -9.44
N SER A 932 -32.45 5.47 -9.69
CA SER A 932 -33.16 5.63 -10.97
C SER A 932 -33.19 7.09 -11.43
N LEU A 933 -33.29 7.31 -12.74
CA LEU A 933 -33.47 8.65 -13.31
C LEU A 933 -34.82 9.27 -12.89
N ALA A 934 -35.85 8.44 -12.71
CA ALA A 934 -37.16 8.89 -12.25
C ALA A 934 -37.08 9.44 -10.82
N GLN A 935 -36.37 8.72 -9.93
CA GLN A 935 -36.15 9.16 -8.56
C GLN A 935 -35.26 10.40 -8.49
N GLN A 936 -34.23 10.51 -9.34
CA GLN A 936 -33.41 11.73 -9.44
C GLN A 936 -34.28 12.97 -9.71
N LYS A 937 -35.17 12.90 -10.71
CA LYS A 937 -36.09 14.02 -11.03
C LYS A 937 -37.03 14.35 -9.87
N GLN A 938 -37.50 13.33 -9.15
CA GLN A 938 -38.36 13.53 -7.98
C GLN A 938 -37.59 14.21 -6.83
N LEU A 939 -36.33 13.82 -6.59
CA LEU A 939 -35.46 14.48 -5.62
C LEU A 939 -35.22 15.94 -5.99
N GLU A 940 -34.84 16.23 -7.24
CA GLU A 940 -34.68 17.60 -7.73
C GLU A 940 -35.97 18.42 -7.49
N LYS A 941 -37.13 17.89 -7.86
CA LYS A 941 -38.43 18.54 -7.63
C LYS A 941 -38.73 18.78 -6.14
N SER A 942 -38.38 17.82 -5.28
CA SER A 942 -38.59 17.94 -3.83
C SER A 942 -37.67 19.00 -3.23
N LEU A 943 -36.37 18.92 -3.52
CA LEU A 943 -35.33 19.81 -2.99
C LEU A 943 -35.52 21.27 -3.40
N LEU A 944 -35.99 21.52 -4.63
CA LEU A 944 -36.30 22.87 -5.13
C LEU A 944 -37.45 23.57 -4.41
N LYS A 945 -38.20 22.89 -3.53
CA LYS A 945 -39.21 23.55 -2.67
C LYS A 945 -38.58 24.40 -1.56
N SER A 946 -37.27 24.29 -1.35
CA SER A 946 -36.53 25.02 -0.33
C SER A 946 -35.57 26.00 -0.99
N ASP A 947 -35.81 27.30 -0.84
CA ASP A 947 -34.99 28.35 -1.47
C ASP A 947 -33.50 28.23 -1.09
N LYS A 948 -33.22 27.82 0.16
CA LYS A 948 -31.85 27.59 0.64
C LYS A 948 -31.14 26.43 -0.05
N ILE A 949 -31.87 25.36 -0.38
CA ILE A 949 -31.30 24.20 -1.07
C ILE A 949 -31.15 24.51 -2.56
N ALA A 950 -32.10 25.24 -3.14
CA ALA A 950 -32.04 25.68 -4.53
C ALA A 950 -30.77 26.50 -4.80
N SER A 951 -30.39 27.43 -3.92
CA SER A 951 -29.15 28.21 -4.07
C SER A 951 -27.90 27.34 -4.03
N LEU A 952 -27.86 26.28 -3.21
CA LEU A 952 -26.70 25.38 -3.14
C LEU A 952 -26.52 24.53 -4.41
N ILE A 953 -27.63 24.19 -5.07
CA ILE A 953 -27.62 23.52 -6.37
C ILE A 953 -27.09 24.46 -7.44
N GLU A 954 -27.51 25.73 -7.42
CA GLU A 954 -27.03 26.76 -8.36
C GLU A 954 -25.54 27.04 -8.21
N ASP A 955 -25.03 27.08 -6.98
CA ASP A 955 -23.60 27.29 -6.67
C ASP A 955 -22.74 26.00 -6.76
N GLU A 956 -23.31 24.89 -7.25
CA GLU A 956 -22.68 23.55 -7.39
C GLU A 956 -22.13 22.91 -6.09
N SER A 957 -22.39 23.51 -4.93
CA SER A 957 -22.08 22.93 -3.61
C SER A 957 -22.95 21.71 -3.27
N LEU A 958 -24.11 21.57 -3.92
CA LEU A 958 -24.97 20.40 -3.86
C LEU A 958 -25.26 19.85 -5.26
N PHE A 959 -25.10 18.55 -5.47
CA PHE A 959 -25.49 17.90 -6.72
C PHE A 959 -26.46 16.75 -6.51
N VAL A 960 -27.34 16.53 -7.48
CA VAL A 960 -28.26 15.38 -7.53
C VAL A 960 -27.95 14.55 -8.77
N ARG A 961 -27.66 13.24 -8.60
CA ARG A 961 -27.22 12.35 -9.68
C ARG A 961 -27.78 10.95 -9.52
N ASN A 962 -28.01 10.25 -10.63
CA ASN A 962 -28.32 8.83 -10.62
C ASN A 962 -27.05 7.95 -10.67
N LEU A 963 -27.19 6.66 -10.40
CA LEU A 963 -26.09 5.67 -10.43
C LEU A 963 -25.21 5.70 -11.69
N GLU A 964 -25.78 5.99 -12.86
CA GLU A 964 -25.04 6.03 -14.12
C GLU A 964 -24.15 7.27 -14.25
N ASN A 965 -24.51 8.36 -13.57
CA ASN A 965 -23.85 9.67 -13.71
C ASN A 965 -22.99 10.07 -12.50
N LEU A 966 -22.82 9.21 -11.49
CA LEU A 966 -22.05 9.48 -10.27
C LEU A 966 -20.54 9.29 -10.41
N GLN A 967 -20.08 8.78 -11.55
CA GLN A 967 -18.69 8.37 -11.70
C GLN A 967 -17.76 9.58 -11.89
N GLY A 968 -16.77 9.69 -11.00
CA GLY A 968 -15.80 10.79 -11.00
C GLY A 968 -16.22 11.95 -10.10
N ASP A 969 -17.47 11.97 -9.65
CA ASP A 969 -17.91 12.87 -8.59
C ASP A 969 -17.29 12.41 -7.25
N GLU A 970 -17.06 13.38 -6.35
CA GLU A 970 -16.67 13.17 -4.96
C GLU A 970 -17.41 14.21 -4.11
N CYS A 971 -17.84 13.82 -2.92
CA CYS A 971 -18.50 14.73 -1.97
C CYS A 971 -18.01 14.47 -0.55
N ASP A 972 -18.20 15.45 0.33
CA ASP A 972 -17.90 15.27 1.75
C ASP A 972 -19.03 14.48 2.42
N VAL A 973 -20.29 14.80 2.08
CA VAL A 973 -21.49 14.14 2.58
C VAL A 973 -22.28 13.52 1.42
N LEU A 974 -22.69 12.27 1.54
CA LEU A 974 -23.50 11.56 0.55
C LEU A 974 -24.85 11.12 1.14
N LEU A 975 -25.93 11.57 0.51
CA LEU A 975 -27.30 11.18 0.82
C LEU A 975 -27.78 10.21 -0.27
N ILE A 976 -28.05 8.96 0.09
CA ILE A 976 -28.44 7.91 -0.85
C ILE A 976 -29.95 7.66 -0.72
N SER A 977 -30.72 7.88 -1.79
CA SER A 977 -32.10 7.40 -1.92
C SER A 977 -32.10 6.10 -2.70
N ILE A 978 -32.51 5.01 -2.05
CA ILE A 978 -32.74 3.73 -2.74
C ILE A 978 -33.87 3.91 -3.77
N GLY A 979 -34.91 4.68 -3.45
CA GLY A 979 -35.98 5.04 -4.37
C GLY A 979 -36.97 3.92 -4.70
N TYR A 980 -36.77 2.73 -4.13
CA TYR A 980 -37.64 1.57 -4.26
C TYR A 980 -38.27 1.22 -2.91
N GLY A 981 -39.45 0.62 -2.92
CA GLY A 981 -40.16 0.21 -1.72
C GLY A 981 -41.43 -0.57 -2.05
N PRO A 982 -42.21 -0.96 -1.02
CA PRO A 982 -43.50 -1.59 -1.22
C PRO A 982 -44.45 -0.70 -2.05
N ASP A 983 -45.12 -1.27 -3.04
CA ASP A 983 -46.21 -0.61 -3.78
C ASP A 983 -47.50 -0.51 -2.92
N GLU A 984 -48.58 0.06 -3.46
CA GLU A 984 -49.89 0.14 -2.77
C GLU A 984 -50.45 -1.23 -2.32
N LYS A 985 -49.96 -2.33 -2.90
CA LYS A 985 -50.36 -3.71 -2.56
C LYS A 985 -49.36 -4.39 -1.61
N GLY A 986 -48.31 -3.69 -1.18
CA GLY A 986 -47.26 -4.21 -0.30
C GLY A 986 -46.17 -5.02 -1.01
N ASN A 987 -46.15 -5.07 -2.35
CA ASN A 987 -45.15 -5.82 -3.10
C ASN A 987 -43.90 -4.98 -3.36
N VAL A 988 -42.71 -5.59 -3.21
CA VAL A 988 -41.42 -4.96 -3.54
C VAL A 988 -40.93 -5.51 -4.87
N SER A 989 -40.76 -4.63 -5.86
CA SER A 989 -40.14 -5.01 -7.14
C SER A 989 -38.63 -5.22 -6.98
N MET A 990 -38.13 -6.38 -7.42
CA MET A 990 -36.69 -6.69 -7.46
C MET A 990 -36.00 -6.20 -8.75
N ASN A 991 -36.74 -5.54 -9.64
CA ASN A 991 -36.17 -4.91 -10.82
C ASN A 991 -35.75 -3.47 -10.48
N MET A 992 -34.56 -3.32 -9.88
CA MET A 992 -34.01 -2.06 -9.36
C MET A 992 -33.25 -1.26 -10.41
N GLY A 993 -33.72 -1.28 -11.66
CA GLY A 993 -33.17 -0.45 -12.74
C GLY A 993 -31.75 -0.85 -13.13
N SER A 994 -30.82 0.11 -13.11
CA SER A 994 -29.43 -0.12 -13.55
C SER A 994 -28.64 -1.06 -12.64
N LEU A 995 -29.08 -1.25 -11.40
CA LEU A 995 -28.47 -2.20 -10.46
C LEU A 995 -28.79 -3.66 -10.82
N SER A 996 -29.97 -3.93 -11.38
CA SER A 996 -30.38 -5.28 -11.80
C SER A 996 -29.81 -5.69 -13.16
N LYS A 997 -28.93 -4.88 -13.77
CA LYS A 997 -28.24 -5.17 -15.02
C LYS A 997 -26.82 -5.72 -14.76
N ASN A 998 -26.19 -6.25 -15.80
CA ASN A 998 -24.77 -6.63 -15.76
C ASN A 998 -23.89 -5.43 -15.35
N GLY A 999 -22.92 -5.68 -14.47
CA GLY A 999 -22.10 -4.65 -13.82
C GLY A 999 -22.85 -3.81 -12.77
N GLY A 1000 -23.99 -4.31 -12.25
CA GLY A 1000 -24.72 -3.67 -11.15
C GLY A 1000 -23.87 -3.52 -9.89
N HIS A 1001 -23.07 -4.55 -9.56
CA HIS A 1001 -22.16 -4.52 -8.42
C HIS A 1001 -21.08 -3.41 -8.56
N ASN A 1002 -20.57 -3.14 -9.76
CA ASN A 1002 -19.64 -2.02 -10.00
C ASN A 1002 -20.29 -0.65 -9.74
N ARG A 1003 -21.56 -0.48 -10.14
CA ARG A 1003 -22.33 0.76 -9.90
C ARG A 1003 -22.52 1.01 -8.41
N LEU A 1004 -22.83 -0.04 -7.65
CA LEU A 1004 -22.94 0.02 -6.20
C LEU A 1004 -21.60 0.39 -5.55
N ASN A 1005 -20.51 -0.27 -5.94
CA ASN A 1005 -19.17 0.03 -5.44
C ASN A 1005 -18.77 1.50 -5.72
N VAL A 1006 -19.07 2.00 -6.92
CA VAL A 1006 -18.86 3.41 -7.27
C VAL A 1006 -19.64 4.32 -6.34
N LEU A 1007 -20.95 4.08 -6.16
CA LEU A 1007 -21.81 4.88 -5.29
C LEU A 1007 -21.27 4.99 -3.86
N ILE A 1008 -21.01 3.86 -3.22
CA ILE A 1008 -20.65 3.82 -1.79
C ILE A 1008 -19.23 4.34 -1.51
N THR A 1009 -18.40 4.51 -2.55
CA THR A 1009 -17.04 5.05 -2.43
C THR A 1009 -16.92 6.55 -2.74
N ARG A 1010 -18.04 7.28 -2.91
CA ARG A 1010 -18.02 8.71 -3.27
C ARG A 1010 -17.77 9.65 -2.10
N ALA A 1011 -18.16 9.26 -0.89
CA ALA A 1011 -18.11 10.12 0.29
C ALA A 1011 -16.72 10.17 0.94
N ARG A 1012 -16.34 11.36 1.42
CA ARG A 1012 -15.12 11.56 2.22
C ARG A 1012 -15.38 11.53 3.72
N GLU A 1013 -16.53 12.00 4.18
CA GLU A 1013 -16.82 12.17 5.61
C GLU A 1013 -18.03 11.37 6.09
N GLU A 1014 -19.18 11.50 5.43
CA GLU A 1014 -20.46 10.97 5.92
C GLU A 1014 -21.30 10.36 4.78
N VAL A 1015 -21.99 9.25 5.08
CA VAL A 1015 -22.99 8.60 4.21
C VAL A 1015 -24.27 8.37 5.00
N HIS A 1016 -25.40 8.84 4.46
CA HIS A 1016 -26.73 8.54 5.00
C HIS A 1016 -27.56 7.80 3.94
N VAL A 1017 -28.06 6.61 4.30
CA VAL A 1017 -28.84 5.75 3.40
C VAL A 1017 -30.32 5.83 3.78
N PHE A 1018 -31.14 6.29 2.85
CA PHE A 1018 -32.60 6.34 2.97
C PHE A 1018 -33.21 5.20 2.18
N SER A 1019 -33.91 4.31 2.87
CA SER A 1019 -34.54 3.13 2.28
C SER A 1019 -35.91 2.89 2.89
N SER A 1020 -36.87 2.56 2.03
CA SER A 1020 -38.20 2.11 2.44
C SER A 1020 -38.38 0.60 2.28
N ILE A 1021 -37.32 -0.14 1.93
CA ILE A 1021 -37.37 -1.58 1.73
C ILE A 1021 -37.18 -2.28 3.09
N PRO A 1022 -38.13 -3.14 3.52
CA PRO A 1022 -37.94 -3.99 4.70
C PRO A 1022 -36.86 -5.05 4.43
N ASN A 1023 -36.03 -5.39 5.42
CA ASN A 1023 -34.98 -6.39 5.24
C ASN A 1023 -35.51 -7.76 4.81
N GLU A 1024 -36.67 -8.18 5.32
CA GLU A 1024 -37.24 -9.49 4.97
C GLU A 1024 -37.69 -9.56 3.50
N ALA A 1025 -37.80 -8.41 2.82
CA ALA A 1025 -38.17 -8.38 1.41
C ALA A 1025 -37.05 -8.91 0.50
N PHE A 1026 -35.78 -8.78 0.87
CA PHE A 1026 -34.65 -9.19 0.04
C PHE A 1026 -34.47 -10.72 0.01
N LYS A 1027 -34.83 -11.33 -1.12
CA LYS A 1027 -34.54 -12.73 -1.44
C LYS A 1027 -33.17 -12.86 -2.12
N LEU A 1028 -32.46 -13.97 -1.84
CA LEU A 1028 -31.26 -14.34 -2.59
C LEU A 1028 -31.61 -14.41 -4.09
N SER A 1029 -30.84 -13.70 -4.90
CA SER A 1029 -31.06 -13.59 -6.35
C SER A 1029 -29.83 -14.04 -7.11
N GLU A 1030 -29.99 -14.44 -8.38
CA GLU A 1030 -28.85 -14.72 -9.27
C GLU A 1030 -28.10 -13.43 -9.67
N ASN A 1031 -28.66 -12.25 -9.40
CA ASN A 1031 -28.01 -10.97 -9.67
C ASN A 1031 -27.11 -10.55 -8.50
N GLU A 1032 -25.80 -10.55 -8.74
CA GLU A 1032 -24.78 -10.14 -7.76
C GLU A 1032 -24.99 -8.73 -7.22
N GLY A 1033 -25.41 -7.77 -8.06
CA GLY A 1033 -25.63 -6.38 -7.63
C GLY A 1033 -26.73 -6.25 -6.57
N LEU A 1034 -27.79 -7.07 -6.68
CA LEU A 1034 -28.84 -7.12 -5.65
C LEU A 1034 -28.37 -7.80 -4.36
N ASN A 1035 -27.52 -8.83 -4.47
CA ASN A 1035 -26.95 -9.50 -3.31
C ASN A 1035 -26.02 -8.56 -2.53
N TYR A 1036 -25.11 -7.85 -3.22
CA TYR A 1036 -24.25 -6.85 -2.57
C TYR A 1036 -25.04 -5.67 -1.99
N LEU A 1037 -26.14 -5.25 -2.62
CA LEU A 1037 -27.00 -4.23 -2.03
C LEU A 1037 -27.60 -4.71 -0.70
N LYS A 1038 -28.11 -5.94 -0.67
CA LYS A 1038 -28.64 -6.54 0.55
C LYS A 1038 -27.58 -6.56 1.65
N GLU A 1039 -26.40 -7.09 1.35
CA GLU A 1039 -25.27 -7.15 2.29
C GLU A 1039 -24.85 -5.75 2.77
N TYR A 1040 -24.82 -4.76 1.86
CA TYR A 1040 -24.52 -3.38 2.22
C TYR A 1040 -25.57 -2.78 3.15
N LEU A 1041 -26.86 -3.00 2.89
CA LEU A 1041 -27.92 -2.51 3.77
C LEU A 1041 -27.86 -3.19 5.16
N GLU A 1042 -27.58 -4.49 5.21
CA GLU A 1042 -27.35 -5.20 6.47
C GLU A 1042 -26.13 -4.65 7.23
N PHE A 1043 -25.04 -4.36 6.52
CA PHE A 1043 -23.84 -3.72 7.09
C PHE A 1043 -24.14 -2.32 7.64
N VAL A 1044 -24.85 -1.47 6.89
CA VAL A 1044 -25.19 -0.10 7.29
C VAL A 1044 -26.14 -0.09 8.50
N GLN A 1045 -27.01 -1.10 8.63
CA GLN A 1045 -27.98 -1.19 9.72
C GLN A 1045 -27.41 -1.77 11.03
N ASN A 1046 -26.33 -2.54 10.97
CA ASN A 1046 -25.82 -3.27 12.12
C ASN A 1046 -24.43 -2.77 12.57
N PRO A 1047 -24.37 -1.91 13.62
CA PRO A 1047 -23.12 -1.39 14.14
C PRO A 1047 -22.11 -2.47 14.56
N GLU A 1048 -22.57 -3.64 15.03
CA GLU A 1048 -21.66 -4.71 15.43
C GLU A 1048 -20.93 -5.35 14.23
N ILE A 1049 -21.57 -5.40 13.06
CA ILE A 1049 -20.94 -5.88 11.83
C ILE A 1049 -19.90 -4.86 11.34
N GLN A 1050 -20.20 -3.56 11.51
CA GLN A 1050 -19.26 -2.47 11.24
C GLN A 1050 -18.05 -2.51 12.18
N GLU A 1051 -18.19 -2.92 13.44
CA GLU A 1051 -17.03 -3.07 14.34
C GLU A 1051 -16.19 -4.33 14.02
N LYS A 1052 -16.85 -5.44 13.65
CA LYS A 1052 -16.20 -6.74 13.39
C LYS A 1052 -15.45 -6.84 12.07
N THR A 1053 -15.85 -6.09 11.04
CA THR A 1053 -15.28 -6.24 9.68
C THR A 1053 -14.09 -5.30 9.41
N ASN A 1054 -13.51 -4.64 10.42
CA ASN A 1054 -12.47 -3.63 10.23
C ASN A 1054 -11.09 -4.31 10.22
N PRO A 1055 -10.49 -4.60 9.05
CA PRO A 1055 -9.28 -5.41 8.97
C PRO A 1055 -8.02 -4.56 9.11
N SER A 1056 -8.14 -3.22 9.14
CA SER A 1056 -6.99 -2.31 9.25
C SER A 1056 -6.69 -1.98 10.69
N TYR A 1057 -7.72 -1.94 11.54
CA TYR A 1057 -7.58 -1.84 12.99
C TYR A 1057 -8.87 -2.11 13.78
N SER A 1058 -8.79 -2.64 15.00
CA SER A 1058 -9.94 -2.70 15.92
C SER A 1058 -9.88 -1.64 17.02
N LEU A 1059 -10.92 -0.82 17.14
CA LEU A 1059 -11.03 0.19 18.20
C LEU A 1059 -11.71 -0.39 19.45
N THR A 1060 -11.27 -0.01 20.65
CA THR A 1060 -12.01 -0.32 21.89
C THR A 1060 -13.26 0.57 22.01
N ALA A 1061 -14.28 0.11 22.74
CA ALA A 1061 -15.57 0.81 22.89
C ALA A 1061 -15.48 2.23 23.50
N ASP A 1062 -14.39 2.56 24.20
CA ASP A 1062 -14.11 3.90 24.71
C ASP A 1062 -13.41 4.81 23.68
N GLY A 1063 -13.10 4.25 22.52
CA GLY A 1063 -12.51 4.90 21.37
C GLY A 1063 -11.06 5.33 21.55
N LYS A 1064 -10.39 4.94 22.63
CA LYS A 1064 -9.03 5.40 22.94
C LYS A 1064 -7.94 4.45 22.44
N LYS A 1065 -8.26 3.21 22.06
CA LYS A 1065 -7.28 2.17 21.63
C LYS A 1065 -7.59 1.67 20.21
N VAL A 1066 -6.57 1.42 19.39
CA VAL A 1066 -6.59 1.07 17.96
C VAL A 1066 -5.68 -0.14 17.76
N THR A 1067 -6.18 -1.27 17.28
CA THR A 1067 -5.39 -2.51 17.18
C THR A 1067 -5.02 -2.82 15.74
N ILE A 1068 -3.79 -2.63 15.31
CA ILE A 1068 -3.31 -2.87 13.94
C ILE A 1068 -2.90 -4.36 13.78
N PRO A 1069 -3.45 -5.11 12.81
CA PRO A 1069 -3.03 -6.49 12.54
C PRO A 1069 -1.65 -6.60 11.90
N ILE A 1070 -0.91 -7.67 12.22
CA ILE A 1070 0.48 -7.96 11.77
C ILE A 1070 0.60 -8.33 10.26
N SER A 1071 -0.46 -8.22 9.44
CA SER A 1071 -0.35 -8.56 8.01
C SER A 1071 0.58 -7.62 7.20
N VAL A 1072 1.11 -6.56 7.82
CA VAL A 1072 2.01 -5.58 7.19
C VAL A 1072 3.46 -6.08 7.21
N ASN A 1073 3.91 -6.69 6.11
CA ASN A 1073 5.30 -7.12 5.89
C ASN A 1073 6.29 -5.95 5.64
N ASP A 1074 5.86 -4.70 5.80
CA ASP A 1074 6.66 -3.51 5.50
C ASP A 1074 6.82 -2.60 6.74
N PRO A 1075 8.02 -2.57 7.35
CA PRO A 1075 8.30 -1.77 8.55
C PRO A 1075 7.93 -0.30 8.37
N GLU A 1076 8.17 0.32 7.20
CA GLU A 1076 7.93 1.75 6.97
C GLU A 1076 6.44 2.13 7.12
N ILE A 1077 5.56 1.22 6.70
CA ILE A 1077 4.10 1.37 6.78
C ILE A 1077 3.65 1.32 8.23
N LEU A 1078 4.14 0.34 8.99
CA LEU A 1078 3.83 0.19 10.40
C LEU A 1078 4.29 1.42 11.19
N ILE A 1079 5.50 1.90 10.90
CA ILE A 1079 6.12 3.08 11.51
C ILE A 1079 5.29 4.33 11.26
N SER A 1080 4.87 4.58 10.02
CA SER A 1080 4.07 5.76 9.69
C SER A 1080 2.69 5.72 10.36
N ARG A 1081 2.04 4.55 10.43
CA ARG A 1081 0.70 4.42 11.02
C ARG A 1081 0.73 4.58 12.54
N VAL A 1082 1.66 3.90 13.20
CA VAL A 1082 1.85 4.00 14.65
C VAL A 1082 2.20 5.45 15.01
N SER A 1083 3.18 6.06 14.34
CA SER A 1083 3.61 7.44 14.66
C SER A 1083 2.52 8.50 14.47
N ILE A 1084 1.70 8.38 13.40
CA ILE A 1084 0.58 9.30 13.15
C ILE A 1084 -0.51 9.10 14.20
N LEU A 1085 -0.88 7.86 14.52
CA LEU A 1085 -1.91 7.56 15.52
C LEU A 1085 -1.53 8.02 16.93
N GLU A 1086 -0.28 7.83 17.30
CA GLU A 1086 0.25 8.23 18.59
C GLU A 1086 0.31 9.75 18.73
N ALA A 1087 0.78 10.46 17.69
CA ALA A 1087 0.75 11.93 17.64
C ALA A 1087 -0.68 12.48 17.71
N LEU A 1088 -1.65 11.67 17.28
CA LEU A 1088 -3.06 11.96 17.31
C LEU A 1088 -3.77 11.54 18.62
N GLY A 1089 -3.04 11.02 19.62
CA GLY A 1089 -3.57 10.73 20.96
C GLY A 1089 -4.27 9.37 21.12
N PHE A 1090 -4.24 8.49 20.11
CA PHE A 1090 -4.75 7.11 20.17
C PHE A 1090 -3.74 6.19 20.81
N SER A 1091 -4.18 5.22 21.63
CA SER A 1091 -3.38 4.03 21.97
C SER A 1091 -3.41 3.00 20.83
N VAL A 1092 -2.29 2.37 20.49
CA VAL A 1092 -2.11 1.50 19.33
C VAL A 1092 -1.57 0.14 19.80
N GLU A 1093 -2.29 -0.94 19.51
CA GLU A 1093 -1.93 -2.33 19.82
C GLU A 1093 -1.60 -3.06 18.50
N ILE A 1094 -0.59 -3.94 18.46
CA ILE A 1094 -0.22 -4.65 17.22
C ILE A 1094 -0.55 -6.14 17.39
N ALA A 1095 -1.63 -6.61 16.75
CA ALA A 1095 -2.17 -7.96 16.95
C ALA A 1095 -1.60 -8.99 15.97
N ASP A 1096 -1.16 -10.14 16.49
CA ASP A 1096 -0.66 -11.28 15.72
C ASP A 1096 -1.83 -12.02 15.06
N VAL A 1097 -1.99 -11.86 13.74
CA VAL A 1097 -3.04 -12.57 13.00
C VAL A 1097 -2.59 -14.01 12.79
N LYS A 1098 -2.85 -14.86 13.78
CA LYS A 1098 -3.08 -16.28 13.46
C LYS A 1098 -4.38 -16.34 12.67
N ASN A 1099 -4.30 -16.78 11.43
CA ASN A 1099 -5.44 -17.11 10.57
C ASN A 1099 -6.43 -18.04 11.31
N GLU A 1100 -7.40 -17.47 12.03
CA GLU A 1100 -8.58 -18.19 12.53
C GLU A 1100 -9.78 -18.08 11.57
N PHE A 1101 -9.71 -17.25 10.53
CA PHE A 1101 -10.80 -17.06 9.56
C PHE A 1101 -11.00 -18.22 8.56
N LEU A 1102 -10.17 -19.28 8.61
CA LEU A 1102 -10.33 -20.49 7.78
C LEU A 1102 -11.10 -21.64 8.48
N LYS A 1103 -11.83 -21.36 9.56
CA LYS A 1103 -12.76 -22.34 10.17
C LYS A 1103 -14.16 -21.75 10.29
N GLY A 1104 -14.92 -21.85 9.21
CA GLY A 1104 -16.35 -21.58 9.12
C GLY A 1104 -16.86 -22.06 7.79
#